data_AF-A0AAE0KK52-F1
#
_entry.id   AF-A0AAE0KK52-F1
#
_cell.length_a   1.000
_cell.length_b   1.000
_cell.length_c   1.000
_cell.angle_alpha   90.00
_cell.angle_beta   90.00
_cell.angle_gamma   90.00
#
_symmetry.space_group_name_H-M   'P 1'
#
loop_
_entity.id
_entity.type
_entity.pdbx_description
1 polymer ?
#
loop_
_entity_poly.entity_id
_entity_poly.type
_entity_poly.pdbx_seq_one_letter_code
_entity_poly.pdbx_strand_id
1 'polypeptide(L)'
;MGKSRSPWAVVASRTAALQKLILTRKALARNSWTRVGRTLHLSLVLTKALVARPAPNSIRPTTSSTAGPSRNPNYTTPKHEPTSTGTSTRRGGGVLHHIQQYLSSVPLPLFLTSFHHFPFPLSSPTHAMASYPYSASSGSDFSTPRSTSPSSTIGSGRSSQSSISKRLSISSSRRISSANPMSSVDIATIEEAMRMANLDTLRGYAQNHYSEVHQYATTEYVSQNQALGYQVLNEPLWNKGLSFTPEQRVTKNLTGLLPHVMEGADKQCERALKMIRTRQTNIDKYLYLSTLKGQNVDLFYRLLIDNAKEMMPLVYTPTIGDVCLQYSTLYTRPEALYISIKQRKSMRTILRNWPHLNPEICVVTDGSRILGLGDLGVNGVGIPIGKLALYTAAAGIHPEKTLPIVLDCGTANETNLKDPLYLGLRSKRIPVSEQQEFMDEFMEAAAEVFPNMVVQFEDFESEKAFDYLDRYRDTYKCFNDDIQGTGAVVLGGYIGAVNLSGVPIEEQRLVFMGAGSAGVGVAKQLVEYYTKRGLSEQAAKEKFWLVDTKGLVTKDRGDKLAEHKKYFARTDNNGHQFRTLEEVIEYVKPSALVGLTATFGVFTESVVRALKASVDAGGLGRRPILFPLSNPLTKAECTFEQAVNWTDGTVIFASGSPFSNYTVKAGDHPVTYYPNQGNNVYVFPGIGLGAILAKASRVTDNMIYTSAAALAGSLNADEIHKGLIYPRIERVREANIIVAREVMKAARRDGVSTLPEEQWAEWEEWGDPALTKYIKEHVYDPVF
;
A
#
# COMPACT_ATOMS: atom_id res chain seq x y z
N MET A 1 6.99 -70.52 -27.65
CA MET A 1 6.82 -69.83 -28.95
C MET A 1 5.64 -68.86 -28.85
N GLY A 2 5.79 -67.60 -29.30
CA GLY A 2 4.69 -66.70 -29.71
C GLY A 2 3.65 -66.26 -28.65
N LYS A 3 3.05 -65.06 -28.73
CA LYS A 3 3.40 -63.82 -29.46
C LYS A 3 3.00 -62.64 -28.57
N SER A 4 3.85 -61.61 -28.47
CA SER A 4 3.50 -60.37 -27.79
C SER A 4 2.50 -59.53 -28.60
N ARG A 5 1.64 -58.77 -27.92
CA ARG A 5 0.89 -57.64 -28.51
C ARG A 5 1.71 -56.37 -28.31
N SER A 6 1.80 -55.52 -29.34
CA SER A 6 2.67 -54.33 -29.30
C SER A 6 2.02 -53.14 -28.55
N PRO A 7 2.81 -52.22 -27.97
CA PRO A 7 2.28 -51.05 -27.25
C PRO A 7 1.40 -50.12 -28.10
N TRP A 8 1.63 -50.11 -29.42
CA TRP A 8 0.94 -49.24 -30.39
C TRP A 8 -0.59 -49.41 -30.40
N ALA A 9 -1.11 -50.60 -30.11
CA ALA A 9 -2.55 -50.85 -30.07
C ALA A 9 -3.27 -50.05 -28.96
N VAL A 10 -2.60 -49.82 -27.82
CA VAL A 10 -3.17 -49.07 -26.69
C VAL A 10 -3.20 -47.57 -26.98
N VAL A 11 -2.16 -47.06 -27.65
CA VAL A 11 -2.07 -45.65 -28.07
C VAL A 11 -3.15 -45.32 -29.11
N ALA A 12 -3.31 -46.16 -30.13
CA ALA A 12 -4.33 -45.99 -31.17
C ALA A 12 -5.77 -46.00 -30.60
N SER A 13 -6.05 -46.85 -29.62
CA SER A 13 -7.36 -46.88 -28.93
C SER A 13 -7.65 -45.58 -28.17
N ARG A 14 -6.63 -44.98 -27.53
CA ARG A 14 -6.76 -43.72 -26.80
C ARG A 14 -6.91 -42.49 -27.71
N THR A 15 -6.19 -42.41 -28.84
CA THR A 15 -6.37 -41.30 -29.80
C THR A 15 -7.72 -41.36 -30.51
N ALA A 16 -8.22 -42.55 -30.86
CA ALA A 16 -9.56 -42.72 -31.42
C ALA A 16 -10.67 -42.25 -30.46
N ALA A 17 -10.56 -42.59 -29.15
CA ALA A 17 -11.47 -42.11 -28.13
C ALA A 17 -11.43 -40.58 -27.99
N LEU A 18 -10.24 -39.98 -28.01
CA LEU A 18 -10.06 -38.52 -27.91
C LEU A 18 -10.66 -37.77 -29.11
N GLN A 19 -10.46 -38.28 -30.34
CA GLN A 19 -11.11 -37.72 -31.54
C GLN A 19 -12.64 -37.79 -31.45
N LYS A 20 -13.20 -38.91 -30.97
CA LYS A 20 -14.65 -39.07 -30.79
C LYS A 20 -15.22 -38.07 -29.77
N LEU A 21 -14.49 -37.81 -28.68
CA LEU A 21 -14.83 -36.79 -27.68
C LEU A 21 -14.79 -35.36 -28.26
N ILE A 22 -13.75 -35.03 -29.06
CA ILE A 22 -13.60 -33.72 -29.73
C ILE A 22 -14.72 -33.49 -30.76
N LEU A 23 -15.07 -34.51 -31.56
CA LEU A 23 -16.20 -34.44 -32.50
C LEU A 23 -17.54 -34.22 -31.77
N THR A 24 -17.74 -34.90 -30.63
CA THR A 24 -18.95 -34.76 -29.82
C THR A 24 -19.07 -33.35 -29.22
N ARG A 25 -17.97 -32.78 -28.70
CA ARG A 25 -17.92 -31.37 -28.24
C ARG A 25 -18.17 -30.38 -29.38
N LYS A 26 -17.65 -30.61 -30.60
CA LYS A 26 -17.94 -29.77 -31.77
C LYS A 26 -19.40 -29.86 -32.25
N ALA A 27 -20.05 -31.01 -32.09
CA ALA A 27 -21.48 -31.16 -32.38
C ALA A 27 -22.35 -30.39 -31.35
N LEU A 28 -22.05 -30.52 -30.06
CA LEU A 28 -22.73 -29.77 -28.99
C LEU A 28 -22.58 -28.25 -29.17
N ALA A 29 -21.39 -27.78 -29.55
CA ALA A 29 -21.13 -26.37 -29.84
C ALA A 29 -21.91 -25.84 -31.06
N ARG A 30 -22.19 -26.66 -32.08
CA ARG A 30 -23.06 -26.24 -33.20
C ARG A 30 -24.52 -26.12 -32.78
N ASN A 31 -25.00 -27.01 -31.91
CA ASN A 31 -26.39 -27.01 -31.44
C ASN A 31 -26.70 -25.85 -30.47
N SER A 32 -25.73 -25.35 -29.70
CA SER A 32 -25.94 -24.16 -28.85
C SER A 32 -26.09 -22.87 -29.66
N TRP A 33 -25.24 -22.64 -30.66
CA TRP A 33 -25.32 -21.46 -31.54
C TRP A 33 -26.63 -21.39 -32.33
N THR A 34 -27.15 -22.52 -32.81
CA THR A 34 -28.47 -22.58 -33.47
C THR A 34 -29.65 -22.33 -32.53
N ARG A 35 -29.48 -22.50 -31.21
CA ARG A 35 -30.49 -22.10 -30.21
C ARG A 35 -30.44 -20.59 -29.96
N VAL A 36 -29.25 -20.03 -29.72
CA VAL A 36 -29.07 -18.57 -29.48
C VAL A 36 -29.57 -17.75 -30.67
N GLY A 37 -29.26 -18.16 -31.90
CA GLY A 37 -29.73 -17.48 -33.12
C GLY A 37 -31.25 -17.46 -33.31
N ARG A 38 -32.00 -18.39 -32.69
CA ARG A 38 -33.48 -18.37 -32.71
C ARG A 38 -34.08 -17.48 -31.64
N THR A 39 -33.41 -17.31 -30.49
CA THR A 39 -33.91 -16.45 -29.40
C THR A 39 -33.83 -14.96 -29.75
N LEU A 40 -32.78 -14.51 -30.44
CA LEU A 40 -32.64 -13.10 -30.85
C LEU A 40 -33.70 -12.62 -31.85
N HIS A 41 -34.38 -13.52 -32.56
CA HIS A 41 -35.33 -13.14 -33.62
C HIS A 41 -36.75 -12.86 -33.11
N LEU A 42 -37.06 -13.15 -31.83
CA LEU A 42 -38.38 -12.89 -31.25
C LEU A 42 -38.50 -11.53 -30.55
N SER A 43 -37.38 -10.94 -30.11
CA SER A 43 -37.37 -9.69 -29.32
C SER A 43 -37.37 -8.39 -30.16
N LEU A 44 -37.48 -8.47 -31.49
CA LEU A 44 -37.32 -7.31 -32.38
C LEU A 44 -38.64 -6.78 -33.00
N VAL A 45 -39.80 -7.31 -32.59
CA VAL A 45 -41.11 -7.06 -33.25
C VAL A 45 -42.06 -6.17 -32.42
N LEU A 46 -41.76 -5.90 -31.15
CA LEU A 46 -42.75 -5.35 -30.19
C LEU A 46 -42.50 -3.92 -29.64
N THR A 47 -41.62 -3.13 -30.26
CA THR A 47 -41.29 -1.77 -29.78
C THR A 47 -41.39 -0.69 -30.87
N LYS A 48 -42.57 -0.55 -31.50
CA LYS A 48 -42.88 0.58 -32.41
C LYS A 48 -44.36 1.01 -32.32
N ALA A 49 -44.74 1.63 -31.21
CA ALA A 49 -46.02 2.35 -31.11
C ALA A 49 -45.96 3.55 -30.15
N LEU A 50 -46.36 4.72 -30.68
CA LEU A 50 -46.96 5.87 -29.99
C LEU A 50 -46.19 6.62 -28.87
N VAL A 51 -45.87 7.88 -29.18
CA VAL A 51 -45.67 8.97 -28.21
C VAL A 51 -46.75 10.02 -28.47
N ALA A 52 -47.59 10.34 -27.46
CA ALA A 52 -48.49 11.49 -27.43
C ALA A 52 -48.86 11.87 -25.98
N ARG A 53 -49.26 13.13 -25.76
CA ARG A 53 -49.68 13.72 -24.46
C ARG A 53 -51.21 13.96 -24.46
N PRO A 54 -51.88 14.53 -23.42
CA PRO A 54 -51.48 14.87 -22.03
C PRO A 54 -52.48 14.37 -20.94
N ALA A 55 -52.27 14.79 -19.68
CA ALA A 55 -53.24 14.78 -18.56
C ALA A 55 -54.32 15.91 -18.72
N PRO A 56 -55.35 16.10 -17.84
CA PRO A 56 -55.55 15.56 -16.48
C PRO A 56 -56.99 15.16 -16.06
N ASN A 57 -57.15 14.58 -14.85
CA ASN A 57 -58.07 15.09 -13.81
C ASN A 57 -57.98 14.33 -12.47
N SER A 58 -58.55 14.92 -11.41
CA SER A 58 -58.58 14.41 -10.04
C SER A 58 -59.86 13.63 -9.69
N ILE A 59 -59.78 12.70 -8.73
CA ILE A 59 -60.91 12.18 -7.92
C ILE A 59 -60.36 11.55 -6.62
N ARG A 60 -61.17 11.54 -5.56
CA ARG A 60 -60.84 10.94 -4.24
C ARG A 60 -60.95 9.40 -4.26
N PRO A 61 -60.45 8.72 -3.22
CA PRO A 61 -61.40 7.90 -2.45
C PRO A 61 -61.61 8.33 -1.00
N THR A 62 -62.68 7.77 -0.43
CA THR A 62 -63.21 7.99 0.91
C THR A 62 -62.48 7.23 2.02
N THR A 63 -62.55 7.83 3.21
CA THR A 63 -62.57 7.19 4.53
C THR A 63 -63.23 5.81 4.59
N SER A 64 -62.66 4.91 5.40
CA SER A 64 -63.43 3.95 6.21
C SER A 64 -62.72 3.72 7.55
N SER A 65 -63.47 3.59 8.64
CA SER A 65 -62.94 3.49 10.00
C SER A 65 -63.49 2.27 10.74
N THR A 66 -62.66 1.67 11.59
CA THR A 66 -63.05 0.69 12.64
C THR A 66 -62.19 0.96 13.88
N ALA A 67 -62.74 0.91 15.08
CA ALA A 67 -62.14 1.58 16.25
C ALA A 67 -62.18 0.79 17.57
N GLY A 68 -61.01 0.69 18.23
CA GLY A 68 -60.83 0.48 19.69
C GLY A 68 -61.30 -0.86 20.28
N PRO A 69 -61.45 -0.96 21.64
CA PRO A 69 -61.06 0.03 22.66
C PRO A 69 -60.55 -0.51 24.03
N SER A 70 -59.56 0.15 24.66
CA SER A 70 -59.35 0.27 26.14
C SER A 70 -58.15 1.20 26.43
N ARG A 71 -58.21 2.32 27.20
CA ARG A 71 -58.38 2.48 28.67
C ARG A 71 -57.23 1.85 29.48
N ASN A 72 -56.59 2.49 30.49
CA ASN A 72 -56.82 3.80 31.17
C ASN A 72 -55.48 4.41 31.72
N PRO A 73 -55.39 5.45 32.61
CA PRO A 73 -54.38 6.52 32.44
C PRO A 73 -53.50 6.86 33.69
N ASN A 74 -52.97 8.10 33.75
CA ASN A 74 -52.15 8.80 34.78
C ASN A 74 -50.63 8.74 34.54
N TYR A 75 -49.88 9.84 34.47
CA TYR A 75 -49.67 10.79 35.59
C TYR A 75 -49.47 12.28 35.17
N THR A 76 -49.25 13.16 36.17
CA THR A 76 -49.34 14.63 36.10
C THR A 76 -48.02 15.38 35.85
N THR A 77 -48.10 16.49 35.11
CA THR A 77 -47.13 17.60 35.13
C THR A 77 -47.26 18.47 36.39
N PRO A 78 -46.22 19.26 36.71
CA PRO A 78 -46.43 20.65 37.15
C PRO A 78 -45.79 21.66 36.16
N LYS A 79 -46.40 22.85 36.07
CA LYS A 79 -45.83 24.02 35.38
C LYS A 79 -44.89 24.79 36.32
N HIS A 80 -44.05 25.65 35.75
CA HIS A 80 -43.77 26.95 36.35
C HIS A 80 -44.10 28.07 35.35
N GLU A 81 -44.61 29.18 35.88
CA GLU A 81 -44.95 30.43 35.19
C GLU A 81 -44.13 31.56 35.88
N PRO A 82 -43.95 32.73 35.24
CA PRO A 82 -44.89 33.81 35.58
C PRO A 82 -45.28 34.79 34.46
N THR A 83 -46.50 35.30 34.59
CA THR A 83 -47.06 36.58 34.10
C THR A 83 -46.23 37.80 34.52
N SER A 84 -46.29 39.00 33.91
CA SER A 84 -46.94 39.55 32.68
C SER A 84 -46.21 40.88 32.34
N THR A 85 -46.69 41.99 31.74
CA THR A 85 -47.98 42.62 31.30
C THR A 85 -47.57 43.82 30.39
N GLY A 86 -48.36 44.44 29.51
CA GLY A 86 -49.74 44.26 29.03
C GLY A 86 -50.19 45.46 28.17
N THR A 87 -51.30 45.34 27.42
CA THR A 87 -52.13 46.42 26.78
C THR A 87 -51.44 47.54 25.94
N SER A 88 -51.93 47.95 24.76
CA SER A 88 -53.33 48.17 24.39
C SER A 88 -53.60 48.21 22.85
N THR A 89 -54.89 48.35 22.54
CA THR A 89 -55.62 48.42 21.25
C THR A 89 -55.31 49.68 20.37
N ARG A 90 -55.77 49.93 19.13
CA ARG A 90 -56.79 49.29 18.21
C ARG A 90 -56.72 49.85 16.75
N ARG A 91 -57.19 49.06 15.76
CA ARG A 91 -57.92 49.42 14.49
C ARG A 91 -57.31 50.30 13.36
N GLY A 92 -57.42 49.78 12.12
CA GLY A 92 -57.72 50.54 10.87
C GLY A 92 -56.54 50.76 9.90
N GLY A 93 -56.68 50.65 8.55
CA GLY A 93 -57.78 50.07 7.74
C GLY A 93 -57.77 50.51 6.25
N GLY A 94 -57.73 49.56 5.30
CA GLY A 94 -57.79 49.81 3.84
C GLY A 94 -56.46 50.26 3.19
N VAL A 95 -56.25 50.31 1.87
CA VAL A 95 -57.06 49.97 0.66
C VAL A 95 -56.11 49.50 -0.47
N LEU A 96 -56.55 48.69 -1.45
CA LEU A 96 -55.78 48.31 -2.66
C LEU A 96 -55.98 49.31 -3.82
N HIS A 97 -54.97 49.54 -4.68
CA HIS A 97 -55.01 49.10 -6.10
C HIS A 97 -53.72 49.36 -6.94
N HIS A 98 -53.70 48.75 -8.14
CA HIS A 98 -52.68 48.79 -9.19
C HIS A 98 -52.29 50.18 -9.74
N ILE A 99 -51.11 50.27 -10.39
CA ILE A 99 -50.98 50.37 -11.87
C ILE A 99 -49.52 50.08 -12.31
N GLN A 100 -49.27 49.87 -13.61
CA GLN A 100 -48.05 49.28 -14.17
C GLN A 100 -47.53 50.07 -15.40
N GLN A 101 -46.22 49.94 -15.68
CA GLN A 101 -45.48 50.35 -16.91
C GLN A 101 -45.26 51.86 -17.18
N TYR A 102 -44.01 52.22 -17.54
CA TYR A 102 -43.64 52.76 -18.86
C TYR A 102 -42.12 52.57 -19.13
N LEU A 103 -41.58 53.12 -20.22
CA LEU A 103 -40.36 52.67 -20.93
C LEU A 103 -39.16 53.66 -20.91
N SER A 104 -38.00 53.19 -21.41
CA SER A 104 -36.96 53.93 -22.18
C SER A 104 -35.60 54.33 -21.52
N SER A 105 -34.58 53.49 -21.77
CA SER A 105 -33.27 53.82 -22.42
C SER A 105 -32.26 54.90 -21.91
N VAL A 106 -30.98 54.46 -21.78
CA VAL A 106 -29.71 55.14 -22.23
C VAL A 106 -29.20 56.33 -21.35
N PRO A 107 -27.88 56.67 -21.25
CA PRO A 107 -26.69 56.28 -22.06
C PRO A 107 -25.42 55.74 -21.32
N LEU A 108 -24.41 55.37 -22.13
CA LEU A 108 -22.96 55.26 -21.77
C LEU A 108 -22.22 56.61 -21.96
N PRO A 109 -21.03 56.79 -21.35
CA PRO A 109 -19.96 57.64 -21.88
C PRO A 109 -18.80 56.83 -22.51
N LEU A 110 -18.07 57.44 -23.44
CA LEU A 110 -16.90 56.90 -24.15
C LEU A 110 -15.88 58.02 -24.40
N PHE A 111 -14.58 57.72 -24.40
CA PHE A 111 -13.54 58.61 -24.96
C PHE A 111 -12.39 57.79 -25.58
N LEU A 112 -11.82 58.30 -26.69
CA LEU A 112 -10.65 57.78 -27.43
C LEU A 112 -9.43 58.72 -27.16
N THR A 113 -8.18 58.58 -27.65
CA THR A 113 -7.58 58.11 -28.93
C THR A 113 -6.11 57.64 -28.70
N SER A 114 -5.56 56.59 -29.34
CA SER A 114 -4.89 56.49 -30.68
C SER A 114 -3.55 57.28 -30.80
N PHE A 115 -2.46 56.85 -31.48
CA PHE A 115 -2.15 55.71 -32.41
C PHE A 115 -0.89 54.92 -31.90
N HIS A 116 0.01 54.16 -32.60
CA HIS A 116 0.39 53.77 -33.99
C HIS A 116 1.01 52.33 -33.95
N HIS A 117 1.07 51.47 -34.98
CA HIS A 117 1.97 51.35 -36.18
C HIS A 117 3.49 51.25 -35.86
N PHE A 118 4.33 50.33 -36.42
CA PHE A 118 4.18 49.42 -37.59
C PHE A 118 4.96 48.04 -37.41
N PRO A 119 5.37 47.18 -38.40
CA PRO A 119 5.04 45.71 -38.29
C PRO A 119 6.16 44.62 -38.40
N PHE A 120 5.76 43.36 -38.07
CA PHE A 120 6.25 42.04 -38.56
C PHE A 120 7.73 41.60 -38.24
N PRO A 121 8.15 40.30 -38.43
CA PRO A 121 7.50 39.16 -39.12
C PRO A 121 7.33 37.86 -38.28
N LEU A 122 6.88 36.77 -38.94
CA LEU A 122 6.79 35.41 -38.38
C LEU A 122 8.16 34.69 -38.31
N SER A 123 8.36 33.84 -37.30
CA SER A 123 9.27 32.68 -37.37
C SER A 123 8.86 31.59 -36.37
N SER A 124 9.14 30.33 -36.70
CA SER A 124 8.81 29.15 -35.87
C SER A 124 10.02 28.69 -35.04
N PRO A 125 9.86 28.37 -33.74
CA PRO A 125 10.90 27.68 -32.98
C PRO A 125 10.65 26.16 -32.92
N THR A 126 11.46 25.40 -33.64
CA THR A 126 11.64 23.96 -33.39
C THR A 126 12.43 23.77 -32.10
N HIS A 127 11.83 23.22 -31.04
CA HIS A 127 12.58 22.83 -29.85
C HIS A 127 13.15 21.41 -30.00
N ALA A 128 14.42 21.36 -30.40
CA ALA A 128 15.24 20.15 -30.38
C ALA A 128 15.60 19.74 -28.94
N MET A 129 16.04 18.49 -28.76
CA MET A 129 16.44 17.94 -27.46
C MET A 129 17.71 18.63 -26.93
N ALA A 130 17.71 19.01 -25.65
CA ALA A 130 18.90 19.41 -24.92
C ALA A 130 19.58 18.18 -24.28
N SER A 131 20.42 17.48 -25.05
CA SER A 131 21.32 16.46 -24.52
C SER A 131 22.50 17.09 -23.80
N TYR A 132 22.69 16.82 -22.51
CA TYR A 132 23.90 17.23 -21.78
C TYR A 132 25.12 16.44 -22.29
N PRO A 133 26.19 17.11 -22.77
CA PRO A 133 27.37 16.42 -23.27
C PRO A 133 28.32 16.03 -22.13
N TYR A 134 28.59 14.73 -21.99
CA TYR A 134 29.79 14.24 -21.30
C TYR A 134 31.02 14.51 -22.18
N SER A 135 31.96 15.32 -21.72
CA SER A 135 33.30 15.44 -22.31
C SER A 135 34.30 14.66 -21.47
N ALA A 136 34.72 13.48 -21.95
CA ALA A 136 35.80 12.74 -21.31
C ALA A 136 37.17 13.32 -21.69
N SER A 137 38.05 13.49 -20.69
CA SER A 137 39.49 13.62 -20.89
C SER A 137 40.20 12.55 -20.07
N SER A 138 41.16 11.87 -20.70
CA SER A 138 41.87 10.71 -20.15
C SER A 138 42.93 11.10 -19.12
N GLY A 139 43.04 10.35 -18.01
CA GLY A 139 44.09 10.59 -17.00
C GLY A 139 44.18 9.56 -15.88
N SER A 140 44.72 8.38 -16.21
CA SER A 140 45.51 7.47 -15.34
C SER A 140 45.02 7.07 -13.92
N ASP A 141 45.03 5.75 -13.72
CA ASP A 141 45.41 5.00 -12.51
C ASP A 141 44.41 4.74 -11.36
N PHE A 142 44.25 3.44 -11.11
CA PHE A 142 43.58 2.82 -9.97
C PHE A 142 44.38 3.01 -8.66
N SER A 143 43.68 3.10 -7.53
CA SER A 143 44.09 2.40 -6.30
C SER A 143 42.98 2.32 -5.25
N THR A 144 42.63 1.10 -4.84
CA THR A 144 41.77 0.82 -3.68
C THR A 144 42.60 0.64 -2.41
N PRO A 145 42.31 1.33 -1.29
CA PRO A 145 42.95 1.03 -0.01
C PRO A 145 42.27 -0.17 0.68
N ARG A 146 42.95 -1.33 0.70
CA ARG A 146 42.64 -2.40 1.67
C ARG A 146 43.39 -2.10 2.98
N SER A 147 42.71 -2.20 4.11
CA SER A 147 43.27 -1.85 5.42
C SER A 147 43.96 -3.05 6.11
N THR A 148 45.29 -3.05 6.16
CA THR A 148 46.09 -3.91 7.06
C THR A 148 47.35 -3.18 7.54
N SER A 149 47.45 -2.96 8.85
CA SER A 149 48.68 -2.56 9.57
C SER A 149 49.45 -3.81 10.04
N PRO A 150 50.61 -3.72 10.74
CA PRO A 150 51.53 -2.59 10.95
C PRO A 150 53.01 -2.93 10.60
N SER A 151 53.96 -1.99 10.79
CA SER A 151 55.18 -2.17 11.64
C SER A 151 56.29 -1.09 11.47
N SER A 152 57.03 -0.86 12.56
CA SER A 152 58.49 -0.63 12.67
C SER A 152 59.23 0.52 11.92
N THR A 153 59.44 1.62 12.65
CA THR A 153 60.74 2.26 13.03
C THR A 153 61.71 3.00 12.06
N ILE A 154 62.13 4.19 12.54
CA ILE A 154 63.48 4.82 12.54
C ILE A 154 64.00 5.63 11.32
N GLY A 155 64.20 6.94 11.56
CA GLY A 155 65.31 7.77 11.05
C GLY A 155 65.16 8.43 9.66
N SER A 156 65.89 9.51 9.31
CA SER A 156 66.60 10.52 10.14
C SER A 156 67.14 11.68 9.26
N GLY A 157 67.17 12.92 9.77
CA GLY A 157 67.73 14.11 9.09
C GLY A 157 66.65 15.03 8.49
N ARG A 158 66.57 16.34 8.77
CA ARG A 158 67.52 17.48 8.62
C ARG A 158 67.66 17.98 7.17
N SER A 159 67.63 19.28 6.85
CA SER A 159 67.20 20.49 7.61
C SER A 159 67.44 21.77 6.79
N SER A 160 66.49 22.74 6.77
CA SER A 160 66.78 24.19 6.92
C SER A 160 65.53 25.10 6.88
N GLN A 161 65.47 26.03 7.85
CA GLN A 161 65.15 27.47 7.75
C GLN A 161 64.05 28.00 6.80
N SER A 162 63.21 28.98 7.17
CA SER A 162 62.94 29.69 8.45
C SER A 162 61.67 30.58 8.27
N SER A 163 61.16 31.44 9.16
CA SER A 163 61.56 31.97 10.48
C SER A 163 60.32 32.54 11.24
N ILE A 164 60.52 33.04 12.48
CA ILE A 164 59.65 34.01 13.22
C ILE A 164 58.26 33.46 13.68
N SER A 165 57.80 33.61 14.94
CA SER A 165 58.30 34.43 16.05
C SER A 165 58.25 33.77 17.45
N LYS A 166 58.79 34.50 18.43
CA LYS A 166 59.02 34.20 19.86
C LYS A 166 57.68 34.10 20.66
N ARG A 167 57.60 33.57 21.90
CA ARG A 167 58.66 33.33 22.92
C ARG A 167 58.32 32.19 23.92
N LEU A 168 59.38 31.51 24.38
CA LEU A 168 59.48 30.58 25.53
C LEU A 168 59.69 31.37 26.87
N SER A 169 59.69 30.83 28.10
CA SER A 169 59.17 29.61 28.79
C SER A 169 59.65 29.63 30.27
N ILE A 170 59.48 28.53 31.04
CA ILE A 170 60.27 28.16 32.26
C ILE A 170 59.97 28.99 33.54
N SER A 171 59.84 28.41 34.75
CA SER A 171 59.65 27.01 35.20
C SER A 171 59.24 26.96 36.70
N SER A 172 58.85 25.77 37.20
CA SER A 172 59.43 25.17 38.43
C SER A 172 58.84 23.77 38.68
N SER A 173 59.34 23.04 39.68
CA SER A 173 59.25 21.57 39.74
C SER A 173 58.79 21.01 41.10
N ARG A 174 58.24 19.77 41.06
CA ARG A 174 58.14 18.73 42.13
C ARG A 174 56.83 18.59 42.95
N ARG A 175 56.63 17.31 43.35
CA ARG A 175 55.84 16.73 44.47
C ARG A 175 54.32 16.49 44.30
N ILE A 176 54.01 15.27 43.88
CA ILE A 176 53.18 14.27 44.59
C ILE A 176 52.31 14.79 45.75
N SER A 177 51.00 14.62 45.67
CA SER A 177 50.15 14.13 46.79
C SER A 177 48.71 13.82 46.34
N SER A 178 48.06 12.91 47.08
CA SER A 178 46.59 12.65 47.17
C SER A 178 45.77 12.38 45.89
N ALA A 179 44.98 11.29 45.93
CA ALA A 179 43.86 11.07 45.02
C ALA A 179 42.73 12.07 45.29
N ASN A 180 41.94 12.40 44.26
CA ASN A 180 40.75 13.24 44.39
C ASN A 180 39.56 12.55 43.70
N PRO A 181 38.57 12.02 44.43
CA PRO A 181 37.53 11.14 43.89
C PRO A 181 36.35 11.91 43.29
N MET A 182 36.63 12.81 42.34
CA MET A 182 35.61 13.29 41.40
C MET A 182 36.12 13.10 39.97
N SER A 183 35.50 12.16 39.26
CA SER A 183 35.57 12.12 37.80
C SER A 183 35.13 13.47 37.25
N SER A 184 35.77 13.91 36.16
CA SER A 184 35.44 15.18 35.51
C SER A 184 33.96 15.22 35.17
N VAL A 185 33.21 16.09 35.86
CA VAL A 185 31.79 16.33 35.58
C VAL A 185 31.70 16.88 34.17
N ASP A 186 31.21 16.05 33.25
CA ASP A 186 31.05 16.46 31.85
C ASP A 186 29.87 17.41 31.74
N ILE A 187 30.20 18.71 31.70
CA ILE A 187 29.24 19.80 31.56
C ILE A 187 28.44 19.65 30.26
N ALA A 188 29.03 19.12 29.17
CA ALA A 188 28.29 18.90 27.92
C ALA A 188 27.25 17.78 28.06
N THR A 189 27.56 16.69 28.77
CA THR A 189 26.58 15.65 29.12
C THR A 189 25.49 16.18 30.05
N ILE A 190 25.80 17.07 31.01
CA ILE A 190 24.78 17.70 31.86
C ILE A 190 23.92 18.69 31.07
N GLU A 191 24.51 19.52 30.21
CA GLU A 191 23.75 20.45 29.35
C GLU A 191 22.86 19.70 28.36
N GLU A 192 23.32 18.59 27.79
CA GLU A 192 22.48 17.71 26.96
C GLU A 192 21.36 17.06 27.79
N ALA A 193 21.65 16.53 28.98
CA ALA A 193 20.62 15.95 29.86
C ALA A 193 19.58 16.99 30.30
N MET A 194 20.00 18.24 30.60
CA MET A 194 19.11 19.35 30.91
C MET A 194 18.32 19.82 29.68
N ARG A 195 18.92 19.80 28.49
CA ARG A 195 18.24 20.11 27.21
C ARG A 195 17.16 19.07 26.91
N MET A 196 17.49 17.79 27.02
CA MET A 196 16.55 16.67 26.84
C MET A 196 15.41 16.71 27.87
N ALA A 197 15.72 16.91 29.15
CA ALA A 197 14.71 17.09 30.20
C ALA A 197 13.84 18.36 30.01
N ASN A 198 14.36 19.38 29.31
CA ASN A 198 13.59 20.55 28.89
C ASN A 198 12.69 20.29 27.67
N LEU A 199 12.97 19.29 26.82
CA LEU A 199 12.03 18.88 25.76
C LEU A 199 10.76 18.24 26.34
N ASP A 200 10.86 17.55 27.48
CA ASP A 200 9.72 16.99 28.23
C ASP A 200 8.98 18.02 29.11
N THR A 201 9.13 19.34 28.88
CA THR A 201 8.52 20.39 29.72
C THR A 201 6.99 20.47 29.67
N LEU A 202 6.33 19.76 28.75
CA LEU A 202 4.89 19.46 28.83
C LEU A 202 4.63 18.36 29.90
N ARG A 203 4.92 18.73 31.16
CA ARG A 203 5.05 17.84 32.34
C ARG A 203 3.84 16.96 32.68
N GLY A 204 2.69 17.11 32.01
CA GLY A 204 1.60 16.15 32.08
C GLY A 204 2.02 14.73 31.66
N TYR A 205 3.05 14.60 30.81
CA TYR A 205 3.48 13.31 30.27
C TYR A 205 4.75 12.70 30.90
N ALA A 206 5.30 13.31 31.96
CA ALA A 206 6.53 12.89 32.63
C ALA A 206 6.39 11.67 33.58
N GLN A 207 5.18 11.12 33.76
CA GLN A 207 4.96 9.91 34.58
C GLN A 207 5.19 8.63 33.76
N ASN A 208 5.60 7.54 34.42
CA ASN A 208 5.87 6.26 33.74
C ASN A 208 4.61 5.42 33.47
N HIS A 209 3.53 5.68 34.20
CA HIS A 209 2.24 5.00 34.08
C HIS A 209 1.11 6.02 34.26
N TYR A 210 0.00 5.85 33.54
CA TYR A 210 -1.24 6.57 33.83
C TYR A 210 -2.23 5.67 34.59
N SER A 211 -3.18 6.31 35.29
CA SER A 211 -4.44 5.66 35.63
C SER A 211 -5.19 5.24 34.37
N GLU A 212 -6.09 4.27 34.49
CA GLU A 212 -6.99 3.91 33.41
C GLU A 212 -7.82 5.12 32.95
N VAL A 213 -7.96 5.30 31.63
CA VAL A 213 -8.81 6.33 31.05
C VAL A 213 -10.25 5.83 31.06
N HIS A 214 -11.06 6.38 31.97
CA HIS A 214 -12.50 6.17 32.00
C HIS A 214 -13.23 7.30 31.24
N GLN A 215 -14.17 6.94 30.36
CA GLN A 215 -15.10 7.90 29.75
C GLN A 215 -16.24 8.20 30.75
N TYR A 216 -16.37 9.46 31.18
CA TYR A 216 -17.46 9.91 32.06
C TYR A 216 -18.71 10.41 31.31
N ALA A 217 -18.60 10.55 29.99
CA ALA A 217 -19.69 10.90 29.08
C ALA A 217 -19.48 10.18 27.74
N THR A 218 -20.57 9.88 27.03
CA THR A 218 -20.51 9.33 25.66
C THR A 218 -20.33 10.48 24.66
N THR A 219 -19.53 10.29 23.62
CA THR A 219 -19.38 11.27 22.55
C THR A 219 -20.66 11.35 21.71
N GLU A 220 -21.34 12.48 21.74
CA GLU A 220 -22.53 12.72 20.90
C GLU A 220 -22.11 13.12 19.47
N TYR A 221 -22.50 12.32 18.49
CA TYR A 221 -22.28 12.61 17.06
C TYR A 221 -23.60 13.04 16.41
N VAL A 222 -23.58 14.16 15.67
CA VAL A 222 -24.71 14.57 14.81
C VAL A 222 -24.78 13.61 13.63
N SER A 223 -25.92 12.99 13.37
CA SER A 223 -26.04 12.09 12.20
C SER A 223 -26.00 12.88 10.88
N GLN A 224 -25.46 12.26 9.82
CA GLN A 224 -25.41 12.86 8.46
C GLN A 224 -26.77 13.41 8.00
N ASN A 225 -27.88 12.73 8.37
CA ASN A 225 -29.24 13.16 8.05
C ASN A 225 -29.64 14.46 8.77
N GLN A 226 -29.22 14.62 10.03
CA GLN A 226 -29.51 15.81 10.85
C GLN A 226 -28.52 16.96 10.66
N ALA A 227 -27.30 16.69 10.17
CA ALA A 227 -26.27 17.70 9.96
C ALA A 227 -26.70 18.78 8.95
N LEU A 228 -26.42 20.06 9.24
CA LEU A 228 -26.78 21.22 8.41
C LEU A 228 -25.62 22.24 8.32
N GLY A 229 -25.61 23.05 7.25
CA GLY A 229 -24.67 24.14 7.07
C GLY A 229 -23.22 23.68 7.10
N TYR A 230 -22.38 24.39 7.85
CA TYR A 230 -20.96 24.04 8.01
C TYR A 230 -20.69 22.65 8.61
N GLN A 231 -21.64 22.00 9.30
CA GLN A 231 -21.47 20.61 9.75
C GLN A 231 -21.29 19.65 8.56
N VAL A 232 -21.99 19.92 7.44
CA VAL A 232 -21.91 19.13 6.20
C VAL A 232 -20.69 19.48 5.37
N LEU A 233 -20.15 20.70 5.50
CA LEU A 233 -18.97 21.17 4.76
C LEU A 233 -17.65 20.83 5.46
N ASN A 234 -17.67 20.71 6.79
CA ASN A 234 -16.48 20.42 7.60
C ASN A 234 -16.23 18.91 7.78
N GLU A 235 -17.24 18.06 7.62
CA GLU A 235 -17.10 16.60 7.66
C GLU A 235 -16.66 16.07 6.27
N PRO A 236 -15.40 15.60 6.11
CA PRO A 236 -14.86 15.27 4.79
C PRO A 236 -15.56 14.11 4.07
N LEU A 237 -16.27 13.25 4.79
CA LEU A 237 -17.09 12.16 4.23
C LEU A 237 -18.44 12.64 3.69
N TRP A 238 -18.91 13.83 4.07
CA TRP A 238 -20.20 14.37 3.64
C TRP A 238 -20.04 15.56 2.68
N ASN A 239 -18.90 16.23 2.71
CA ASN A 239 -18.64 17.41 1.88
C ASN A 239 -18.38 17.05 0.41
N LYS A 240 -19.40 17.26 -0.43
CA LYS A 240 -19.32 17.06 -1.89
C LYS A 240 -18.72 18.25 -2.67
N GLY A 241 -18.21 19.27 -1.99
CA GLY A 241 -17.64 20.47 -2.62
C GLY A 241 -18.68 21.21 -3.47
N LEU A 242 -18.42 21.37 -4.76
CA LEU A 242 -19.36 22.05 -5.68
C LEU A 242 -20.45 21.14 -6.26
N SER A 243 -20.39 19.81 -6.03
CA SER A 243 -21.37 18.84 -6.58
C SER A 243 -22.71 18.81 -5.86
N PHE A 244 -22.88 19.50 -4.72
CA PHE A 244 -24.19 19.57 -4.06
C PHE A 244 -25.24 20.15 -5.02
N THR A 245 -26.30 19.38 -5.26
CA THR A 245 -27.45 19.74 -6.10
C THR A 245 -28.25 20.93 -5.49
N PRO A 246 -29.12 21.61 -6.26
CA PRO A 246 -29.92 22.72 -5.72
C PRO A 246 -30.79 22.30 -4.53
N GLU A 247 -31.38 21.10 -4.60
CA GLU A 247 -32.20 20.54 -3.53
C GLU A 247 -31.38 20.23 -2.27
N GLN A 248 -30.20 19.63 -2.41
CA GLN A 248 -29.28 19.44 -1.27
C GLN A 248 -28.84 20.80 -0.69
N ARG A 249 -28.52 21.80 -1.52
CA ARG A 249 -28.12 23.14 -1.04
C ARG A 249 -29.24 23.84 -0.26
N VAL A 250 -30.50 23.64 -0.61
CA VAL A 250 -31.65 24.12 0.17
C VAL A 250 -31.87 23.27 1.43
N THR A 251 -32.07 21.96 1.29
CA THR A 251 -32.41 21.06 2.42
C THR A 251 -31.32 20.93 3.48
N LYS A 252 -30.05 21.18 3.12
CA LYS A 252 -28.90 21.19 4.03
C LYS A 252 -28.42 22.59 4.44
N ASN A 253 -29.17 23.66 4.13
CA ASN A 253 -28.79 25.05 4.45
C ASN A 253 -27.39 25.46 3.95
N LEU A 254 -27.03 25.05 2.72
CA LEU A 254 -25.75 25.38 2.06
C LEU A 254 -25.87 26.54 1.05
N THR A 255 -27.10 26.95 0.70
CA THR A 255 -27.36 28.10 -0.18
C THR A 255 -26.70 29.37 0.39
N GLY A 256 -25.78 29.96 -0.37
CA GLY A 256 -24.98 31.12 0.05
C GLY A 256 -23.66 30.77 0.74
N LEU A 257 -23.48 29.53 1.24
CA LEU A 257 -22.20 29.05 1.79
C LEU A 257 -21.25 28.55 0.68
N LEU A 258 -21.81 28.16 -0.46
CA LEU A 258 -21.07 27.68 -1.64
C LEU A 258 -21.27 28.64 -2.84
N PRO A 259 -20.24 28.83 -3.70
CA PRO A 259 -20.36 29.54 -4.98
C PRO A 259 -21.56 29.04 -5.80
N HIS A 260 -22.24 29.93 -6.52
CA HIS A 260 -23.46 29.60 -7.27
C HIS A 260 -23.27 28.48 -8.32
N VAL A 261 -22.07 28.35 -8.88
CA VAL A 261 -21.73 27.27 -9.82
C VAL A 261 -21.88 25.88 -9.18
N MET A 262 -22.39 24.94 -9.97
CA MET A 262 -22.41 23.51 -9.65
C MET A 262 -21.48 22.79 -10.62
N GLU A 263 -20.81 21.75 -10.13
CA GLU A 263 -19.81 21.00 -10.90
C GLU A 263 -19.96 19.50 -10.69
N GLY A 264 -19.70 18.70 -11.72
CA GLY A 264 -19.56 17.25 -11.58
C GLY A 264 -18.17 16.84 -11.10
N ALA A 265 -18.02 15.55 -10.77
CA ALA A 265 -16.77 14.91 -10.35
C ALA A 265 -15.55 15.37 -11.19
N ASP A 266 -15.65 15.16 -12.51
CA ASP A 266 -14.61 15.43 -13.51
C ASP A 266 -14.03 16.84 -13.40
N LYS A 267 -14.87 17.84 -13.07
CA LYS A 267 -14.47 19.25 -13.04
C LYS A 267 -13.77 19.61 -11.73
N GLN A 268 -14.19 19.00 -10.62
CA GLN A 268 -13.46 19.07 -9.36
C GLN A 268 -12.12 18.32 -9.46
N CYS A 269 -12.08 17.19 -10.16
CA CYS A 269 -10.84 16.46 -10.48
C CYS A 269 -9.91 17.26 -11.41
N GLU A 270 -10.42 17.94 -12.45
CA GLU A 270 -9.63 18.82 -13.32
C GLU A 270 -8.98 19.96 -12.50
N ARG A 271 -9.71 20.55 -11.54
CA ARG A 271 -9.16 21.54 -10.60
C ARG A 271 -8.06 20.94 -9.73
N ALA A 272 -8.31 19.76 -9.13
CA ALA A 272 -7.34 19.11 -8.26
C ALA A 272 -6.06 18.71 -9.00
N LEU A 273 -6.18 18.19 -10.23
CA LEU A 273 -5.06 17.87 -11.12
C LEU A 273 -4.24 19.10 -11.51
N LYS A 274 -4.89 20.24 -11.76
CA LYS A 274 -4.16 21.51 -11.98
C LYS A 274 -3.40 21.92 -10.73
N MET A 275 -4.03 21.90 -9.55
CA MET A 275 -3.41 22.31 -8.29
C MET A 275 -2.25 21.41 -7.85
N ILE A 276 -2.38 20.08 -7.97
CA ILE A 276 -1.29 19.18 -7.58
C ILE A 276 -0.08 19.29 -8.53
N ARG A 277 -0.31 19.56 -9.81
CA ARG A 277 0.76 19.74 -10.80
C ARG A 277 1.49 21.09 -10.72
N THR A 278 1.03 22.05 -9.90
CA THR A 278 1.85 23.23 -9.53
C THR A 278 2.84 22.96 -8.39
N ARG A 279 2.78 21.80 -7.73
CA ARG A 279 3.62 21.46 -6.57
C ARG A 279 4.95 20.87 -7.04
N GLN A 280 6.04 21.38 -6.48
CA GLN A 280 7.39 21.07 -6.95
C GLN A 280 7.90 19.72 -6.40
N THR A 281 7.89 19.54 -5.08
CA THR A 281 8.31 18.28 -4.46
C THR A 281 7.15 17.28 -4.38
N ASN A 282 7.46 16.00 -4.16
CA ASN A 282 6.41 15.01 -3.90
C ASN A 282 5.82 15.13 -2.49
N ILE A 283 6.54 15.74 -1.53
CA ILE A 283 6.01 16.05 -0.20
C ILE A 283 4.93 17.15 -0.30
N ASP A 284 5.16 18.20 -1.10
CA ASP A 284 4.14 19.23 -1.38
C ASP A 284 2.86 18.63 -1.99
N LYS A 285 3.02 17.61 -2.84
CA LYS A 285 1.90 16.87 -3.45
C LYS A 285 1.19 15.98 -2.44
N TYR A 286 1.93 15.28 -1.57
CA TYR A 286 1.36 14.52 -0.46
C TYR A 286 0.58 15.41 0.50
N LEU A 287 1.13 16.56 0.91
CA LEU A 287 0.46 17.53 1.79
C LEU A 287 -0.82 18.06 1.14
N TYR A 288 -0.79 18.35 -0.17
CA TYR A 288 -2.00 18.71 -0.92
C TYR A 288 -3.04 17.57 -0.93
N LEU A 289 -2.61 16.32 -1.09
CA LEU A 289 -3.49 15.14 -1.08
C LEU A 289 -4.08 14.83 0.31
N SER A 290 -3.31 14.97 1.40
CA SER A 290 -3.83 14.85 2.77
C SER A 290 -4.79 16.00 3.10
N THR A 291 -4.50 17.22 2.64
CA THR A 291 -5.44 18.36 2.73
C THR A 291 -6.74 18.06 1.97
N LEU A 292 -6.66 17.50 0.77
CA LEU A 292 -7.81 17.12 -0.04
C LEU A 292 -8.64 16.02 0.65
N LYS A 293 -8.00 14.96 1.14
CA LYS A 293 -8.62 13.90 1.96
C LYS A 293 -9.28 14.47 3.23
N GLY A 294 -8.70 15.52 3.81
CA GLY A 294 -9.24 16.25 4.96
C GLY A 294 -10.29 17.30 4.63
N GLN A 295 -10.76 17.38 3.38
CA GLN A 295 -11.82 18.31 2.94
C GLN A 295 -12.94 17.60 2.18
N ASN A 296 -12.61 16.63 1.31
CA ASN A 296 -13.56 15.88 0.49
C ASN A 296 -12.96 14.50 0.15
N VAL A 297 -13.48 13.46 0.80
CA VAL A 297 -12.98 12.08 0.69
C VAL A 297 -13.31 11.45 -0.67
N ASP A 298 -14.48 11.73 -1.24
CA ASP A 298 -14.87 11.28 -2.58
C ASP A 298 -13.88 11.78 -3.63
N LEU A 299 -13.56 13.09 -3.60
CA LEU A 299 -12.65 13.75 -4.54
C LEU A 299 -11.21 13.27 -4.41
N PHE A 300 -10.74 13.02 -3.18
CA PHE A 300 -9.44 12.39 -2.94
C PHE A 300 -9.38 11.00 -3.60
N TYR A 301 -10.37 10.13 -3.35
CA TYR A 301 -10.33 8.77 -3.88
C TYR A 301 -10.61 8.71 -5.39
N ARG A 302 -11.48 9.55 -5.94
CA ARG A 302 -11.70 9.67 -7.39
C ARG A 302 -10.41 10.07 -8.10
N LEU A 303 -9.70 11.08 -7.58
CA LEU A 303 -8.39 11.50 -8.09
C LEU A 303 -7.36 10.36 -8.06
N LEU A 304 -7.28 9.62 -6.96
CA LEU A 304 -6.37 8.47 -6.79
C LEU A 304 -6.70 7.30 -7.73
N ILE A 305 -7.97 6.97 -7.94
CA ILE A 305 -8.42 5.86 -8.80
C ILE A 305 -8.15 6.20 -10.27
N ASP A 306 -8.66 7.34 -10.73
CA ASP A 306 -8.62 7.73 -12.15
C ASP A 306 -7.18 8.04 -12.64
N ASN A 307 -6.27 8.36 -11.72
CA ASN A 307 -4.88 8.75 -12.02
C ASN A 307 -3.85 7.90 -11.27
N ALA A 308 -4.17 6.62 -10.99
CA ALA A 308 -3.41 5.71 -10.14
C ALA A 308 -1.87 5.76 -10.34
N LYS A 309 -1.40 5.80 -11.59
CA LYS A 309 0.02 5.85 -11.95
C LYS A 309 0.75 7.12 -11.50
N GLU A 310 0.08 8.27 -11.45
CA GLU A 310 0.64 9.54 -10.97
C GLU A 310 0.40 9.72 -9.46
N MET A 311 -0.72 9.21 -8.93
CA MET A 311 -1.17 9.48 -7.56
C MET A 311 -0.73 8.46 -6.52
N MET A 312 -0.73 7.15 -6.83
CA MET A 312 -0.35 6.12 -5.85
C MET A 312 1.09 6.27 -5.34
N PRO A 313 2.10 6.60 -6.17
CA PRO A 313 3.47 6.82 -5.68
C PRO A 313 3.65 8.01 -4.73
N LEU A 314 2.63 8.88 -4.61
CA LEU A 314 2.64 10.06 -3.73
C LEU A 314 2.06 9.75 -2.34
N VAL A 315 1.02 8.90 -2.27
CA VAL A 315 0.39 8.43 -1.00
C VAL A 315 1.00 7.14 -0.46
N TYR A 316 1.94 6.55 -1.20
CA TYR A 316 2.59 5.28 -0.89
C TYR A 316 4.06 5.30 -1.32
N THR A 317 4.71 4.14 -1.47
CA THR A 317 6.13 4.06 -1.85
C THR A 317 6.39 4.68 -3.24
N PRO A 318 7.40 5.54 -3.41
CA PRO A 318 8.44 5.87 -2.44
C PRO A 318 8.07 6.99 -1.44
N THR A 319 7.22 7.95 -1.82
CA THR A 319 7.09 9.23 -1.09
C THR A 319 6.55 9.09 0.34
N ILE A 320 5.76 8.06 0.65
CA ILE A 320 5.34 7.83 2.04
C ILE A 320 6.54 7.57 2.98
N GLY A 321 7.67 7.09 2.47
CA GLY A 321 8.92 6.97 3.24
C GLY A 321 9.52 8.34 3.58
N ASP A 322 9.54 9.27 2.62
CA ASP A 322 10.01 10.66 2.83
C ASP A 322 9.11 11.40 3.84
N VAL A 323 7.80 11.10 3.81
CA VAL A 323 6.82 11.56 4.80
C VAL A 323 7.10 10.96 6.18
N CYS A 324 7.34 9.65 6.28
CA CYS A 324 7.68 9.01 7.56
C CYS A 324 9.01 9.50 8.15
N LEU A 325 9.98 9.95 7.34
CA LEU A 325 11.20 10.59 7.85
C LEU A 325 10.95 11.96 8.49
N GLN A 326 9.81 12.61 8.20
CA GLN A 326 9.51 13.98 8.60
C GLN A 326 8.14 14.13 9.28
N TYR A 327 7.47 13.02 9.63
CA TYR A 327 6.05 13.00 9.97
C TYR A 327 5.66 13.97 11.09
N SER A 328 6.48 14.04 12.15
CA SER A 328 6.28 14.98 13.26
C SER A 328 6.32 16.46 12.83
N THR A 329 7.21 16.82 11.90
CA THR A 329 7.28 18.16 11.30
C THR A 329 6.15 18.44 10.32
N LEU A 330 5.64 17.41 9.65
CA LEU A 330 4.56 17.48 8.65
C LEU A 330 3.15 17.31 9.25
N TYR A 331 3.05 17.11 10.56
CA TYR A 331 1.79 16.82 11.23
C TYR A 331 0.85 18.04 11.23
N THR A 332 -0.34 17.85 10.68
CA THR A 332 -1.37 18.91 10.54
C THR A 332 -2.70 18.55 11.19
N ARG A 333 -3.02 17.26 11.29
CA ARG A 333 -4.27 16.72 11.85
C ARG A 333 -4.10 15.25 12.25
N PRO A 334 -4.87 14.74 13.22
CA PRO A 334 -4.91 13.30 13.47
C PRO A 334 -5.58 12.56 12.30
N GLU A 335 -4.94 11.49 11.83
CA GLU A 335 -5.53 10.56 10.84
C GLU A 335 -5.58 9.10 11.35
N ALA A 336 -5.16 8.83 12.60
CA ALA A 336 -4.95 7.49 13.17
C ALA A 336 -5.23 7.43 14.68
N LEU A 337 -5.32 6.22 15.26
CA LEU A 337 -5.17 6.03 16.71
C LEU A 337 -3.69 5.88 17.09
N TYR A 338 -3.31 6.54 18.17
CA TYR A 338 -1.97 6.50 18.76
C TYR A 338 -2.11 5.88 20.15
N ILE A 339 -1.53 4.68 20.35
CA ILE A 339 -1.66 3.93 21.60
C ILE A 339 -0.28 3.80 22.24
N SER A 340 -0.03 4.57 23.30
CA SER A 340 1.25 4.52 24.03
C SER A 340 1.29 3.38 25.05
N ILE A 341 2.46 2.74 25.22
CA ILE A 341 2.70 1.78 26.31
C ILE A 341 2.32 2.35 27.68
N LYS A 342 2.54 3.65 27.93
CA LYS A 342 2.16 4.30 29.20
C LYS A 342 0.64 4.26 29.47
N GLN A 343 -0.16 4.09 28.42
CA GLN A 343 -1.63 4.03 28.46
C GLN A 343 -2.16 2.59 28.32
N ARG A 344 -1.31 1.55 28.36
CA ARG A 344 -1.61 0.12 28.15
C ARG A 344 -2.94 -0.35 28.75
N LYS A 345 -3.24 -0.01 30.02
CA LYS A 345 -4.51 -0.34 30.71
C LYS A 345 -5.79 0.22 30.06
N SER A 346 -5.67 1.18 29.15
CA SER A 346 -6.78 1.99 28.60
C SER A 346 -7.15 1.65 27.15
N MET A 347 -6.55 0.64 26.53
CA MET A 347 -6.75 0.30 25.11
C MET A 347 -8.22 0.23 24.70
N ARG A 348 -9.04 -0.44 25.50
CA ARG A 348 -10.49 -0.61 25.27
C ARG A 348 -11.21 0.74 25.16
N THR A 349 -10.84 1.72 25.98
CA THR A 349 -11.36 3.10 25.89
C THR A 349 -10.79 3.84 24.69
N ILE A 350 -9.50 3.68 24.39
CA ILE A 350 -8.83 4.36 23.26
C ILE A 350 -9.41 3.88 21.92
N LEU A 351 -9.66 2.58 21.76
CA LEU A 351 -10.35 2.01 20.60
C LEU A 351 -11.78 2.56 20.46
N ARG A 352 -12.51 2.68 21.58
CA ARG A 352 -13.86 3.29 21.64
C ARG A 352 -13.90 4.81 21.42
N ASN A 353 -12.74 5.49 21.26
CA ASN A 353 -12.68 6.88 20.81
C ASN A 353 -12.68 7.01 19.27
N TRP A 354 -12.59 5.91 18.50
CA TRP A 354 -12.64 5.98 17.04
C TRP A 354 -14.07 6.35 16.57
N PRO A 355 -14.24 7.37 15.71
CA PRO A 355 -15.57 7.88 15.35
C PRO A 355 -16.42 6.92 14.51
N HIS A 356 -15.80 5.91 13.88
CA HIS A 356 -16.51 4.89 13.12
C HIS A 356 -16.67 3.62 13.97
N LEU A 357 -17.92 3.30 14.34
CA LEU A 357 -18.22 2.22 15.29
C LEU A 357 -17.92 0.80 14.77
N ASN A 358 -17.73 0.62 13.46
CA ASN A 358 -17.59 -0.70 12.82
C ASN A 358 -16.50 -0.71 11.75
N PRO A 359 -15.21 -0.51 12.11
CA PRO A 359 -14.10 -0.75 11.21
C PRO A 359 -14.03 -2.24 10.85
N GLU A 360 -13.73 -2.54 9.59
CA GLU A 360 -13.58 -3.90 9.07
C GLU A 360 -12.11 -4.22 8.75
N ILE A 361 -11.24 -3.22 8.67
CA ILE A 361 -9.80 -3.43 8.56
C ILE A 361 -8.95 -2.40 9.31
N CYS A 362 -7.95 -2.91 10.01
CA CYS A 362 -6.90 -2.15 10.65
C CYS A 362 -5.55 -2.47 10.01
N VAL A 363 -4.69 -1.45 9.88
CA VAL A 363 -3.25 -1.65 9.67
C VAL A 363 -2.55 -1.09 10.91
N VAL A 364 -1.73 -1.91 11.55
CA VAL A 364 -1.02 -1.58 12.79
C VAL A 364 0.48 -1.76 12.65
N THR A 365 1.24 -0.81 13.20
CA THR A 365 2.71 -0.83 13.28
C THR A 365 3.18 -0.34 14.64
N ASP A 366 4.41 -0.66 15.04
CA ASP A 366 5.13 0.04 16.10
C ASP A 366 6.28 0.93 15.57
N GLY A 367 6.40 1.03 14.23
CA GLY A 367 7.43 1.79 13.54
C GLY A 367 8.86 1.32 13.79
N SER A 368 9.08 0.07 14.25
CA SER A 368 10.42 -0.44 14.54
C SER A 368 11.26 -0.78 13.30
N ARG A 369 10.63 -0.97 12.13
CA ARG A 369 11.31 -1.27 10.87
C ARG A 369 10.50 -0.75 9.68
N ILE A 370 10.38 0.57 9.55
CA ILE A 370 9.70 1.21 8.41
C ILE A 370 10.51 1.00 7.13
N LEU A 371 9.98 0.21 6.19
CA LEU A 371 10.55 -0.06 4.87
C LEU A 371 12.06 -0.44 4.96
N GLY A 372 12.88 0.17 4.09
CA GLY A 372 14.35 0.14 4.18
C GLY A 372 14.96 1.28 4.99
N LEU A 373 14.18 1.96 5.84
CA LEU A 373 14.56 3.17 6.60
C LEU A 373 14.87 2.89 8.07
N GLY A 374 14.30 1.82 8.65
CA GLY A 374 14.58 1.37 10.02
C GLY A 374 13.59 1.90 11.06
N ASP A 375 14.06 2.07 12.30
CA ASP A 375 13.21 2.54 13.40
C ASP A 375 12.88 4.04 13.24
N LEU A 376 11.59 4.36 13.10
CA LEU A 376 11.07 5.73 13.07
C LEU A 376 10.05 6.01 14.20
N GLY A 377 9.76 5.01 15.06
CA GLY A 377 8.77 5.14 16.13
C GLY A 377 7.41 5.62 15.62
N VAL A 378 6.81 6.59 16.31
CA VAL A 378 5.48 7.15 15.96
C VAL A 378 5.43 7.76 14.56
N ASN A 379 6.56 8.24 14.02
CA ASN A 379 6.59 8.78 12.66
C ASN A 379 6.27 7.72 11.58
N GLY A 380 6.36 6.42 11.92
CA GLY A 380 5.98 5.31 11.06
C GLY A 380 4.48 5.19 10.77
N VAL A 381 3.61 5.90 11.49
CA VAL A 381 2.14 5.87 11.31
C VAL A 381 1.68 6.27 9.89
N GLY A 382 2.53 6.96 9.13
CA GLY A 382 2.27 7.24 7.71
C GLY A 382 2.04 5.97 6.87
N ILE A 383 2.67 4.83 7.22
CA ILE A 383 2.50 3.57 6.49
C ILE A 383 1.08 3.00 6.66
N PRO A 384 0.53 2.80 7.87
CA PRO A 384 -0.89 2.52 8.07
C PRO A 384 -1.84 3.44 7.29
N ILE A 385 -1.59 4.76 7.32
CA ILE A 385 -2.44 5.75 6.64
C ILE A 385 -2.40 5.55 5.11
N GLY A 386 -1.22 5.31 4.53
CA GLY A 386 -1.04 5.04 3.11
C GLY A 386 -1.60 3.68 2.66
N LYS A 387 -1.36 2.61 3.43
CA LYS A 387 -1.90 1.27 3.17
C LYS A 387 -3.43 1.28 3.15
N LEU A 388 -4.08 1.97 4.09
CA LEU A 388 -5.55 2.06 4.14
C LEU A 388 -6.15 2.96 3.04
N ALA A 389 -5.42 4.00 2.61
CA ALA A 389 -5.78 4.72 1.39
C ALA A 389 -5.75 3.80 0.15
N LEU A 390 -4.77 2.89 0.07
CA LEU A 390 -4.71 1.88 -0.98
C LEU A 390 -5.76 0.77 -0.85
N TYR A 391 -6.17 0.37 0.35
CA TYR A 391 -7.35 -0.51 0.51
C TYR A 391 -8.61 0.11 -0.11
N THR A 392 -8.80 1.41 0.09
CA THR A 392 -9.95 2.13 -0.49
C THR A 392 -9.80 2.31 -2.00
N ALA A 393 -8.64 2.76 -2.48
CA ALA A 393 -8.43 3.02 -3.91
C ALA A 393 -8.34 1.73 -4.76
N ALA A 394 -7.58 0.74 -4.29
CA ALA A 394 -7.25 -0.48 -5.02
C ALA A 394 -8.14 -1.69 -4.70
N ALA A 395 -8.95 -1.69 -3.63
CA ALA A 395 -10.01 -2.71 -3.45
C ALA A 395 -11.41 -2.11 -3.33
N GLY A 396 -11.56 -0.91 -2.75
CA GLY A 396 -12.86 -0.31 -2.50
C GLY A 396 -13.49 -0.73 -1.17
N ILE A 397 -12.67 -1.06 -0.16
CA ILE A 397 -13.15 -1.00 1.23
C ILE A 397 -13.56 0.45 1.51
N HIS A 398 -14.72 0.68 2.13
CA HIS A 398 -15.24 2.02 2.38
C HIS A 398 -14.33 2.80 3.37
N PRO A 399 -14.10 4.11 3.21
CA PRO A 399 -13.16 4.86 4.06
C PRO A 399 -13.41 4.72 5.57
N GLU A 400 -14.69 4.81 5.99
CA GLU A 400 -15.12 4.64 7.39
C GLU A 400 -14.83 3.25 7.98
N LYS A 401 -14.57 2.25 7.12
CA LYS A 401 -14.26 0.88 7.51
C LYS A 401 -12.78 0.66 7.79
N THR A 402 -11.97 1.70 7.66
CA THR A 402 -10.51 1.66 7.87
C THR A 402 -10.10 2.26 9.21
N LEU A 403 -9.08 1.69 9.85
CA LEU A 403 -8.53 2.15 11.13
C LEU A 403 -6.98 2.01 11.17
N PRO A 404 -6.21 3.07 10.92
CA PRO A 404 -4.75 3.05 11.10
C PRO A 404 -4.40 3.19 12.58
N ILE A 405 -3.47 2.38 13.05
CA ILE A 405 -3.01 2.38 14.45
C ILE A 405 -1.47 2.41 14.49
N VAL A 406 -0.91 3.18 15.43
CA VAL A 406 0.48 3.07 15.85
C VAL A 406 0.60 2.74 17.34
N LEU A 407 1.40 1.71 17.65
CA LEU A 407 1.73 1.27 19.00
C LEU A 407 3.05 1.91 19.43
N ASP A 408 3.00 2.92 20.29
CA ASP A 408 4.18 3.66 20.73
C ASP A 408 4.84 2.98 21.94
N CYS A 409 5.85 2.17 21.62
CA CYS A 409 6.75 1.51 22.54
C CYS A 409 8.04 2.32 22.83
N GLY A 410 8.15 3.57 22.37
CA GLY A 410 9.42 4.30 22.26
C GLY A 410 10.16 4.05 20.94
N THR A 411 11.36 4.61 20.78
CA THR A 411 12.19 4.45 19.56
C THR A 411 13.67 4.34 19.89
N ALA A 412 14.41 3.52 19.13
CA ALA A 412 15.87 3.47 19.20
C ALA A 412 16.56 4.67 18.51
N ASN A 413 15.84 5.40 17.67
CA ASN A 413 16.36 6.43 16.77
C ASN A 413 16.82 7.71 17.50
N GLU A 414 18.12 7.96 17.53
CA GLU A 414 18.72 9.14 18.20
C GLU A 414 18.26 10.48 17.62
N THR A 415 17.95 10.55 16.32
CA THR A 415 17.47 11.78 15.69
C THR A 415 16.07 12.12 16.19
N ASN A 416 15.16 11.14 16.22
CA ASN A 416 13.80 11.34 16.73
C ASN A 416 13.79 11.71 18.23
N LEU A 417 14.62 11.06 19.04
CA LEU A 417 14.70 11.37 20.47
C LEU A 417 15.11 12.84 20.73
N LYS A 418 16.01 13.37 19.90
CA LYS A 418 16.56 14.73 20.02
C LYS A 418 15.78 15.81 19.25
N ASP A 419 14.99 15.43 18.24
CA ASP A 419 14.14 16.35 17.47
C ASP A 419 13.04 16.93 18.38
N PRO A 420 13.02 18.25 18.67
CA PRO A 420 12.02 18.87 19.55
C PRO A 420 10.58 18.75 19.04
N LEU A 421 10.36 18.42 17.76
CA LEU A 421 9.02 18.23 17.20
C LEU A 421 8.50 16.79 17.32
N TYR A 422 9.36 15.79 17.58
CA TYR A 422 8.97 14.38 17.63
C TYR A 422 7.77 14.12 18.56
N LEU A 423 6.72 13.52 17.98
CA LEU A 423 5.40 13.32 18.58
C LEU A 423 5.26 12.06 19.44
N GLY A 424 6.23 11.14 19.39
CA GLY A 424 6.21 9.91 20.18
C GLY A 424 6.98 10.02 21.50
N LEU A 425 6.98 8.93 22.27
CA LEU A 425 7.74 8.81 23.50
C LEU A 425 9.25 9.06 23.27
N ARG A 426 9.80 10.03 24.00
CA ARG A 426 11.25 10.36 24.02
C ARG A 426 12.08 9.36 24.83
N SER A 427 11.75 8.07 24.73
CA SER A 427 12.44 6.97 25.40
C SER A 427 12.92 5.93 24.39
N LYS A 428 13.98 5.20 24.74
CA LYS A 428 14.33 3.95 24.05
C LYS A 428 13.17 2.96 24.12
N ARG A 429 13.14 2.00 23.19
CA ARG A 429 12.14 0.94 23.18
C ARG A 429 12.23 0.12 24.48
N ILE A 430 11.06 -0.14 25.07
CA ILE A 430 10.86 -1.07 26.19
C ILE A 430 11.38 -2.49 25.86
N PRO A 431 11.65 -3.36 26.85
CA PRO A 431 12.05 -4.75 26.63
C PRO A 431 11.10 -5.52 25.71
N VAL A 432 11.62 -6.47 24.92
CA VAL A 432 10.85 -7.23 23.92
C VAL A 432 9.70 -8.03 24.55
N SER A 433 9.87 -8.54 25.77
CA SER A 433 8.79 -9.19 26.54
C SER A 433 7.63 -8.24 26.82
N GLU A 434 7.91 -6.99 27.21
CA GLU A 434 6.87 -5.99 27.47
C GLU A 434 6.19 -5.53 26.17
N GLN A 435 6.92 -5.51 25.04
CA GLN A 435 6.31 -5.27 23.70
C GLN A 435 5.35 -6.40 23.32
N GLN A 436 5.73 -7.66 23.58
CA GLN A 436 4.90 -8.84 23.32
C GLN A 436 3.62 -8.80 24.15
N GLU A 437 3.71 -8.62 25.48
CA GLU A 437 2.52 -8.50 26.33
C GLU A 437 1.61 -7.31 25.94
N PHE A 438 2.21 -6.17 25.58
CA PHE A 438 1.47 -5.00 25.11
C PHE A 438 0.72 -5.29 23.80
N MET A 439 1.27 -6.16 22.93
CA MET A 439 0.53 -6.60 21.75
C MET A 439 -0.51 -7.69 22.04
N ASP A 440 -0.30 -8.56 23.03
CA ASP A 440 -1.33 -9.51 23.49
C ASP A 440 -2.59 -8.76 23.96
N GLU A 441 -2.42 -7.77 24.85
CA GLU A 441 -3.51 -6.92 25.32
C GLU A 441 -4.15 -6.11 24.19
N PHE A 442 -3.38 -5.65 23.21
CA PHE A 442 -3.92 -4.96 22.03
C PHE A 442 -4.79 -5.89 21.17
N MET A 443 -4.34 -7.11 20.90
CA MET A 443 -5.09 -8.08 20.09
C MET A 443 -6.39 -8.50 20.80
N GLU A 444 -6.33 -8.72 22.12
CA GLU A 444 -7.51 -8.99 22.94
C GLU A 444 -8.51 -7.82 22.91
N ALA A 445 -8.04 -6.59 23.17
CA ALA A 445 -8.89 -5.40 23.18
C ALA A 445 -9.47 -5.06 21.79
N ALA A 446 -8.69 -5.26 20.71
CA ALA A 446 -9.17 -5.07 19.35
C ALA A 446 -10.24 -6.10 18.96
N ALA A 447 -10.09 -7.36 19.37
CA ALA A 447 -11.08 -8.41 19.15
C ALA A 447 -12.36 -8.22 19.99
N GLU A 448 -12.27 -7.71 21.23
CA GLU A 448 -13.43 -7.34 22.04
C GLU A 448 -14.21 -6.16 21.44
N VAL A 449 -13.50 -5.08 21.10
CA VAL A 449 -14.15 -3.82 20.67
C VAL A 449 -14.63 -3.90 19.21
N PHE A 450 -13.87 -4.57 18.34
CA PHE A 450 -14.16 -4.66 16.90
C PHE A 450 -14.06 -6.12 16.39
N PRO A 451 -14.94 -7.05 16.83
CA PRO A 451 -14.84 -8.49 16.55
C PRO A 451 -14.93 -8.90 15.06
N ASN A 452 -15.26 -7.97 14.16
CA ASN A 452 -15.30 -8.18 12.71
C ASN A 452 -14.09 -7.60 11.95
N MET A 453 -13.20 -6.88 12.64
CA MET A 453 -12.06 -6.22 12.03
C MET A 453 -10.93 -7.22 11.70
N VAL A 454 -10.39 -7.10 10.49
CA VAL A 454 -9.14 -7.77 10.09
C VAL A 454 -7.95 -6.91 10.51
N VAL A 455 -6.92 -7.50 11.10
CA VAL A 455 -5.71 -6.80 11.57
C VAL A 455 -4.51 -7.15 10.69
N GLN A 456 -4.03 -6.18 9.92
CA GLN A 456 -2.78 -6.29 9.17
C GLN A 456 -1.61 -5.77 10.01
N PHE A 457 -0.63 -6.63 10.26
CA PHE A 457 0.66 -6.26 10.85
C PHE A 457 1.61 -5.71 9.77
N GLU A 458 2.33 -4.64 10.10
CA GLU A 458 3.07 -3.83 9.13
C GLU A 458 4.37 -3.22 9.72
N ASP A 459 5.49 -3.30 8.99
CA ASP A 459 6.76 -2.60 9.29
C ASP A 459 7.30 -2.82 10.72
N PHE A 460 7.06 -4.01 11.27
CA PHE A 460 7.66 -4.50 12.51
C PHE A 460 9.08 -5.04 12.27
N GLU A 461 9.90 -5.00 13.32
CA GLU A 461 11.17 -5.74 13.41
C GLU A 461 10.97 -7.22 13.02
N SER A 462 11.95 -7.81 12.34
CA SER A 462 11.86 -9.10 11.66
C SER A 462 11.55 -10.30 12.55
N GLU A 463 12.08 -10.37 13.78
CA GLU A 463 11.82 -11.51 14.66
C GLU A 463 10.43 -11.36 15.31
N LYS A 464 10.09 -10.16 15.82
CA LYS A 464 8.73 -9.83 16.29
C LYS A 464 7.65 -10.07 15.22
N ALA A 465 7.92 -9.73 13.95
CA ALA A 465 6.96 -9.91 12.86
C ALA A 465 6.59 -11.38 12.63
N PHE A 466 7.55 -12.31 12.78
CA PHE A 466 7.25 -13.75 12.76
C PHE A 466 6.55 -14.19 14.05
N ASP A 467 7.06 -13.81 15.22
CA ASP A 467 6.52 -14.23 16.51
C ASP A 467 5.04 -13.80 16.67
N TYR A 468 4.69 -12.58 16.29
CA TYR A 468 3.31 -12.09 16.28
C TYR A 468 2.44 -12.83 15.25
N LEU A 469 2.94 -13.06 14.03
CA LEU A 469 2.18 -13.80 13.03
C LEU A 469 1.88 -15.22 13.52
N ASP A 470 2.90 -15.98 13.92
CA ASP A 470 2.76 -17.38 14.33
C ASP A 470 1.98 -17.55 15.65
N ARG A 471 1.96 -16.53 16.52
CA ARG A 471 1.15 -16.50 17.76
C ARG A 471 -0.33 -16.19 17.53
N TYR A 472 -0.67 -15.26 16.63
CA TYR A 472 -2.04 -14.72 16.52
C TYR A 472 -2.88 -15.33 15.39
N ARG A 473 -2.24 -15.82 14.32
CA ARG A 473 -2.87 -16.28 13.06
C ARG A 473 -4.05 -17.25 13.18
N ASP A 474 -4.02 -18.16 14.15
CA ASP A 474 -5.07 -19.19 14.31
C ASP A 474 -6.15 -18.81 15.33
N THR A 475 -5.93 -17.73 16.08
CA THR A 475 -6.85 -17.20 17.11
C THR A 475 -7.61 -15.96 16.63
N TYR A 476 -6.96 -15.11 15.82
CA TYR A 476 -7.46 -13.80 15.42
C TYR A 476 -7.52 -13.64 13.89
N LYS A 477 -8.31 -12.66 13.44
CA LYS A 477 -8.46 -12.27 12.03
C LYS A 477 -7.26 -11.45 11.55
N CYS A 478 -6.05 -12.00 11.59
CA CYS A 478 -4.82 -11.25 11.29
C CYS A 478 -3.93 -11.88 10.21
N PHE A 479 -3.12 -11.04 9.58
CA PHE A 479 -2.03 -11.43 8.67
C PHE A 479 -0.91 -10.37 8.71
N ASN A 480 0.28 -10.68 8.18
CA ASN A 480 1.39 -9.73 8.09
C ASN A 480 1.76 -9.46 6.62
N ASP A 481 1.79 -8.19 6.20
CA ASP A 481 2.04 -7.87 4.78
C ASP A 481 3.50 -8.07 4.38
N ASP A 482 4.46 -7.75 5.25
CA ASP A 482 5.90 -7.93 5.01
C ASP A 482 6.28 -9.39 4.71
N ILE A 483 5.62 -10.35 5.36
CA ILE A 483 5.85 -11.79 5.26
C ILE A 483 4.93 -12.40 4.20
N GLN A 484 3.61 -12.32 4.39
CA GLN A 484 2.62 -13.03 3.58
C GLN A 484 2.24 -12.25 2.32
N GLY A 485 2.12 -10.92 2.40
CA GLY A 485 1.84 -10.07 1.24
C GLY A 485 3.01 -10.00 0.27
N THR A 486 4.22 -9.74 0.76
CA THR A 486 5.47 -9.79 -0.04
C THR A 486 5.67 -11.18 -0.62
N GLY A 487 5.43 -12.23 0.18
CA GLY A 487 5.42 -13.62 -0.30
C GLY A 487 4.44 -13.83 -1.45
N ALA A 488 3.19 -13.38 -1.31
CA ALA A 488 2.14 -13.57 -2.29
C ALA A 488 2.37 -12.78 -3.59
N VAL A 489 2.81 -11.52 -3.53
CA VAL A 489 3.09 -10.76 -4.75
C VAL A 489 4.27 -11.36 -5.50
N VAL A 490 5.38 -11.68 -4.82
CA VAL A 490 6.56 -12.25 -5.48
C VAL A 490 6.26 -13.66 -6.03
N LEU A 491 5.44 -14.46 -5.33
CA LEU A 491 4.93 -15.71 -5.89
C LEU A 491 4.07 -15.46 -7.13
N GLY A 492 3.17 -14.48 -7.13
CA GLY A 492 2.34 -14.12 -8.28
C GLY A 492 3.19 -13.81 -9.53
N GLY A 493 4.19 -12.96 -9.38
CA GLY A 493 5.16 -12.70 -10.45
C GLY A 493 5.99 -13.93 -10.83
N TYR A 494 6.42 -14.73 -9.85
CA TYR A 494 7.21 -15.94 -10.11
C TYR A 494 6.44 -17.00 -10.92
N ILE A 495 5.13 -17.17 -10.68
CA ILE A 495 4.25 -18.03 -11.48
C ILE A 495 4.29 -17.60 -12.96
N GLY A 496 4.13 -16.29 -13.22
CA GLY A 496 4.26 -15.75 -14.58
C GLY A 496 5.67 -15.94 -15.16
N ALA A 497 6.69 -15.68 -14.35
CA ALA A 497 8.09 -15.72 -14.78
C ALA A 497 8.56 -17.14 -15.14
N VAL A 498 8.19 -18.17 -14.38
CA VAL A 498 8.51 -19.58 -14.71
C VAL A 498 7.87 -19.99 -16.04
N ASN A 499 6.63 -19.59 -16.29
CA ASN A 499 5.96 -19.87 -17.56
C ASN A 499 6.63 -19.15 -18.75
N LEU A 500 7.19 -17.96 -18.53
CA LEU A 500 7.92 -17.20 -19.56
C LEU A 500 9.41 -17.58 -19.68
N SER A 501 10.01 -18.29 -18.71
CA SER A 501 11.46 -18.50 -18.67
C SER A 501 11.97 -19.63 -19.54
N GLY A 502 11.09 -20.52 -20.01
CA GLY A 502 11.47 -21.72 -20.78
C GLY A 502 12.29 -22.75 -20.00
N VAL A 503 12.55 -22.53 -18.71
CA VAL A 503 13.25 -23.46 -17.81
C VAL A 503 12.21 -24.34 -17.12
N PRO A 504 12.24 -25.68 -17.30
CA PRO A 504 11.31 -26.60 -16.64
C PRO A 504 11.29 -26.39 -15.12
N ILE A 505 10.12 -26.54 -14.50
CA ILE A 505 9.94 -26.26 -13.07
C ILE A 505 10.84 -27.16 -12.19
N GLU A 506 11.12 -28.37 -12.66
CA GLU A 506 12.03 -29.34 -12.04
C GLU A 506 13.49 -28.88 -12.08
N GLU A 507 13.88 -28.09 -13.08
CA GLU A 507 15.24 -27.56 -13.28
C GLU A 507 15.49 -26.20 -12.61
N GLN A 508 14.45 -25.56 -12.06
CA GLN A 508 14.57 -24.25 -11.43
C GLN A 508 15.55 -24.26 -10.24
N ARG A 509 16.43 -23.26 -10.16
CA ARG A 509 17.38 -23.04 -9.06
C ARG A 509 17.37 -21.57 -8.68
N LEU A 510 16.95 -21.26 -7.45
CA LEU A 510 16.68 -19.90 -6.99
C LEU A 510 17.76 -19.45 -6.00
N VAL A 511 18.50 -18.40 -6.35
CA VAL A 511 19.39 -17.69 -5.41
C VAL A 511 18.66 -16.49 -4.83
N PHE A 512 18.62 -16.40 -3.51
CA PHE A 512 18.05 -15.31 -2.75
C PHE A 512 19.15 -14.52 -2.07
N MET A 513 19.43 -13.32 -2.58
CA MET A 513 20.38 -12.39 -1.98
C MET A 513 19.64 -11.55 -0.94
N GLY A 514 19.90 -11.83 0.35
CA GLY A 514 19.16 -11.30 1.49
C GLY A 514 18.37 -12.39 2.22
N ALA A 515 18.93 -12.92 3.31
CA ALA A 515 18.31 -13.96 4.15
C ALA A 515 17.60 -13.41 5.41
N GLY A 516 17.00 -12.22 5.33
CA GLY A 516 16.16 -11.64 6.40
C GLY A 516 14.71 -12.12 6.35
N SER A 517 13.82 -11.48 7.11
CA SER A 517 12.38 -11.80 7.17
C SER A 517 11.71 -11.90 5.80
N ALA A 518 11.81 -10.85 4.97
CA ALA A 518 11.26 -10.86 3.62
C ALA A 518 11.85 -11.97 2.75
N GLY A 519 13.17 -12.20 2.81
CA GLY A 519 13.85 -13.26 2.06
C GLY A 519 13.38 -14.67 2.43
N VAL A 520 13.29 -14.96 3.73
CA VAL A 520 12.80 -16.25 4.24
C VAL A 520 11.29 -16.41 4.02
N GLY A 521 10.49 -15.35 4.21
CA GLY A 521 9.04 -15.36 3.98
C GLY A 521 8.69 -15.64 2.53
N VAL A 522 9.28 -14.91 1.59
CA VAL A 522 9.12 -15.15 0.15
C VAL A 522 9.59 -16.55 -0.23
N ALA A 523 10.76 -16.99 0.25
CA ALA A 523 11.25 -18.34 -0.04
C ALA A 523 10.32 -19.44 0.52
N LYS A 524 9.75 -19.28 1.74
CA LYS A 524 8.71 -20.18 2.29
C LYS A 524 7.47 -20.20 1.39
N GLN A 525 7.00 -19.04 0.93
CA GLN A 525 5.82 -18.95 0.07
C GLN A 525 6.03 -19.62 -1.30
N LEU A 526 7.25 -19.55 -1.85
CA LEU A 526 7.61 -20.27 -3.08
C LEU A 526 7.85 -21.78 -2.83
N VAL A 527 8.24 -22.23 -1.63
CA VAL A 527 8.23 -23.68 -1.28
C VAL A 527 6.81 -24.25 -1.41
N GLU A 528 5.77 -23.52 -0.97
CA GLU A 528 4.37 -23.95 -1.12
C GLU A 528 3.95 -24.13 -2.60
N TYR A 529 4.52 -23.32 -3.51
CA TYR A 529 4.28 -23.43 -4.95
C TYR A 529 4.80 -24.73 -5.57
N TYR A 530 5.93 -25.23 -5.07
CA TYR A 530 6.49 -26.53 -5.44
C TYR A 530 5.75 -27.70 -4.77
N THR A 531 5.37 -27.59 -3.50
CA THR A 531 4.69 -28.69 -2.80
C THR A 531 3.26 -28.91 -3.31
N LYS A 532 2.50 -27.85 -3.62
CA LYS A 532 1.21 -27.99 -4.32
C LYS A 532 1.32 -28.53 -5.76
N ARG A 533 2.54 -28.73 -6.29
CA ARG A 533 2.82 -29.43 -7.56
C ARG A 533 3.39 -30.84 -7.38
N GLY A 534 3.37 -31.36 -6.16
CA GLY A 534 3.73 -32.76 -5.85
C GLY A 534 5.18 -33.00 -5.44
N LEU A 535 6.00 -31.95 -5.28
CA LEU A 535 7.30 -32.11 -4.63
C LEU A 535 7.10 -32.29 -3.10
N SER A 536 7.95 -33.10 -2.48
CA SER A 536 8.07 -33.08 -1.01
C SER A 536 8.59 -31.72 -0.53
N GLU A 537 8.30 -31.32 0.71
CA GLU A 537 8.82 -30.08 1.30
C GLU A 537 10.36 -30.00 1.21
N GLN A 538 11.05 -31.13 1.46
CA GLN A 538 12.50 -31.21 1.36
C GLN A 538 13.01 -31.00 -0.09
N ALA A 539 12.41 -31.68 -1.07
CA ALA A 539 12.77 -31.51 -2.48
C ALA A 539 12.41 -30.12 -3.04
N ALA A 540 11.40 -29.46 -2.46
CA ALA A 540 11.08 -28.06 -2.72
C ALA A 540 12.14 -27.12 -2.12
N LYS A 541 12.51 -27.28 -0.84
CA LYS A 541 13.56 -26.49 -0.17
C LYS A 541 14.92 -26.60 -0.86
N GLU A 542 15.22 -27.76 -1.43
CA GLU A 542 16.44 -27.98 -2.22
C GLU A 542 16.55 -27.08 -3.46
N LYS A 543 15.47 -26.42 -3.91
CA LYS A 543 15.49 -25.42 -5.00
C LYS A 543 16.03 -24.04 -4.57
N PHE A 544 16.25 -23.79 -3.28
CA PHE A 544 16.55 -22.46 -2.73
C PHE A 544 17.94 -22.37 -2.12
N TRP A 545 18.69 -21.34 -2.47
CA TRP A 545 19.99 -20.99 -1.89
C TRP A 545 19.95 -19.54 -1.39
N LEU A 546 19.89 -19.36 -0.07
CA LEU A 546 19.85 -18.04 0.58
C LEU A 546 21.26 -17.55 0.93
N VAL A 547 21.52 -16.26 0.68
CA VAL A 547 22.81 -15.59 0.90
C VAL A 547 22.61 -14.42 1.86
N ASP A 548 23.51 -14.25 2.82
CA ASP A 548 23.56 -13.09 3.71
C ASP A 548 24.93 -12.40 3.69
N THR A 549 25.16 -11.46 4.62
CA THR A 549 26.41 -10.68 4.71
C THR A 549 27.67 -11.52 5.00
N LYS A 550 27.54 -12.84 5.21
CA LYS A 550 28.65 -13.79 5.38
C LYS A 550 28.76 -14.79 4.22
N GLY A 551 27.97 -14.62 3.15
CA GLY A 551 27.89 -15.55 2.02
C GLY A 551 26.69 -16.50 2.12
N LEU A 552 26.79 -17.66 1.47
CA LEU A 552 25.74 -18.69 1.46
C LEU A 552 25.36 -19.11 2.89
N VAL A 553 24.08 -19.38 3.15
CA VAL A 553 23.59 -19.93 4.42
C VAL A 553 23.71 -21.46 4.39
N THR A 554 24.72 -21.98 5.07
CA THR A 554 25.04 -23.41 5.21
C THR A 554 24.96 -23.82 6.70
N LYS A 555 24.72 -25.10 7.01
CA LYS A 555 24.67 -25.59 8.41
C LYS A 555 26.05 -25.69 9.07
N ASP A 556 27.11 -25.82 8.28
CA ASP A 556 28.50 -26.00 8.70
C ASP A 556 29.30 -24.68 8.69
N ARG A 557 28.65 -23.53 8.45
CA ARG A 557 29.28 -22.20 8.34
C ARG A 557 30.06 -21.73 9.56
N GLY A 558 29.84 -22.36 10.72
CA GLY A 558 30.53 -22.08 11.98
C GLY A 558 29.98 -20.89 12.77
N ASP A 559 29.00 -20.13 12.26
CA ASP A 559 28.33 -19.07 13.00
C ASP A 559 26.95 -19.48 13.56
N LYS A 560 26.52 -18.85 14.65
CA LYS A 560 25.17 -19.03 15.19
C LYS A 560 24.15 -18.40 14.23
N LEU A 561 23.56 -19.22 13.36
CA LEU A 561 22.44 -18.82 12.51
C LEU A 561 21.22 -18.40 13.37
N ALA A 562 20.58 -17.30 12.99
CA ALA A 562 19.26 -16.92 13.50
C ALA A 562 18.20 -17.96 13.07
N GLU A 563 17.14 -18.13 13.88
CA GLU A 563 16.22 -19.27 13.76
C GLU A 563 15.58 -19.35 12.36
N HIS A 564 15.10 -18.21 11.85
CA HIS A 564 14.49 -18.07 10.53
C HIS A 564 15.39 -18.55 9.38
N LYS A 565 16.72 -18.46 9.52
CA LYS A 565 17.68 -18.89 8.48
C LYS A 565 17.88 -20.41 8.42
N LYS A 566 17.72 -21.11 9.55
CA LYS A 566 18.02 -22.56 9.65
C LYS A 566 17.17 -23.42 8.72
N TYR A 567 15.94 -23.00 8.42
CA TYR A 567 15.02 -23.73 7.55
C TYR A 567 15.57 -23.91 6.11
N PHE A 568 16.34 -22.95 5.61
CA PHE A 568 16.97 -22.97 4.29
C PHE A 568 18.49 -23.24 4.33
N ALA A 569 19.05 -23.56 5.50
CA ALA A 569 20.49 -23.77 5.64
C ALA A 569 20.95 -25.03 4.90
N ARG A 570 21.81 -24.83 3.90
CA ARG A 570 22.33 -25.87 2.98
C ARG A 570 23.28 -26.85 3.65
N THR A 571 23.45 -28.02 3.04
CA THR A 571 24.36 -29.11 3.46
C THR A 571 25.08 -29.80 2.29
N ASP A 572 24.77 -29.38 1.06
CA ASP A 572 25.31 -29.86 -0.22
C ASP A 572 26.59 -29.13 -0.65
N ASN A 573 27.11 -28.26 0.22
CA ASN A 573 28.29 -27.42 0.01
C ASN A 573 29.62 -28.16 0.19
N ASN A 574 29.61 -29.42 0.63
CA ASN A 574 30.78 -30.31 0.75
C ASN A 574 31.95 -29.71 1.57
N GLY A 575 31.65 -28.93 2.63
CA GLY A 575 32.64 -28.25 3.45
C GLY A 575 33.22 -26.96 2.84
N HIS A 576 32.90 -26.64 1.58
CA HIS A 576 33.24 -25.36 0.97
C HIS A 576 32.27 -24.26 1.42
N GLN A 577 32.76 -23.02 1.57
CA GLN A 577 31.95 -21.88 2.02
C GLN A 577 32.04 -20.74 1.00
N PHE A 578 30.96 -20.54 0.26
CA PHE A 578 30.85 -19.55 -0.81
C PHE A 578 30.52 -18.17 -0.21
N ARG A 579 31.43 -17.21 -0.38
CA ARG A 579 31.43 -15.91 0.32
C ARG A 579 30.88 -14.76 -0.53
N THR A 580 31.12 -14.79 -1.84
CA THR A 580 30.60 -13.78 -2.79
C THR A 580 29.34 -14.28 -3.52
N LEU A 581 28.58 -13.36 -4.11
CA LEU A 581 27.42 -13.72 -4.91
C LEU A 581 27.85 -14.39 -6.23
N GLU A 582 28.98 -13.98 -6.79
CA GLU A 582 29.63 -14.60 -7.94
C GLU A 582 29.99 -16.07 -7.69
N GLU A 583 30.65 -16.40 -6.56
CA GLU A 583 30.92 -17.79 -6.14
C GLU A 583 29.63 -18.62 -6.01
N VAL A 584 28.57 -18.04 -5.43
CA VAL A 584 27.27 -18.70 -5.30
C VAL A 584 26.63 -18.93 -6.67
N ILE A 585 26.66 -17.96 -7.59
CA ILE A 585 26.12 -18.13 -8.94
C ILE A 585 26.93 -19.16 -9.73
N GLU A 586 28.25 -19.21 -9.56
CA GLU A 586 29.10 -20.21 -10.21
C GLU A 586 28.75 -21.65 -9.76
N TYR A 587 28.54 -21.86 -8.47
CA TYR A 587 28.17 -23.16 -7.89
C TYR A 587 26.69 -23.54 -8.09
N VAL A 588 25.78 -22.56 -7.97
CA VAL A 588 24.33 -22.79 -8.04
C VAL A 588 23.79 -22.75 -9.47
N LYS A 589 24.51 -22.17 -10.45
CA LYS A 589 24.04 -21.99 -11.85
C LYS A 589 22.53 -21.63 -11.92
N PRO A 590 22.10 -20.56 -11.24
CA PRO A 590 20.68 -20.29 -11.01
C PRO A 590 19.87 -20.02 -12.27
N SER A 591 18.57 -20.33 -12.21
CA SER A 591 17.55 -19.85 -13.15
C SER A 591 16.90 -18.54 -12.71
N ALA A 592 16.90 -18.27 -11.40
CA ALA A 592 16.33 -17.09 -10.80
C ALA A 592 17.25 -16.47 -9.74
N LEU A 593 17.35 -15.15 -9.74
CA LEU A 593 18.05 -14.35 -8.74
C LEU A 593 17.09 -13.30 -8.15
N VAL A 594 16.88 -13.36 -6.83
CA VAL A 594 15.95 -12.49 -6.09
C VAL A 594 16.73 -11.65 -5.09
N GLY A 595 16.55 -10.33 -5.11
CA GLY A 595 17.25 -9.36 -4.27
C GLY A 595 16.32 -8.74 -3.24
N LEU A 596 16.65 -8.93 -1.96
CA LEU A 596 15.90 -8.47 -0.78
C LEU A 596 16.88 -7.94 0.29
N THR A 597 17.81 -7.07 -0.11
CA THR A 597 18.97 -6.61 0.70
C THR A 597 18.91 -5.18 1.21
N ALA A 598 18.04 -4.32 0.67
CA ALA A 598 18.10 -2.85 0.82
C ALA A 598 19.48 -2.23 0.51
N THR A 599 20.24 -2.85 -0.40
CA THR A 599 21.62 -2.47 -0.76
C THR A 599 21.75 -2.33 -2.29
N PHE A 600 21.96 -1.09 -2.75
CA PHE A 600 22.09 -0.79 -4.19
C PHE A 600 23.38 -1.33 -4.80
N GLY A 601 23.32 -1.77 -6.05
CA GLY A 601 24.49 -2.20 -6.84
C GLY A 601 25.04 -3.58 -6.51
N VAL A 602 24.36 -4.36 -5.66
CA VAL A 602 24.74 -5.75 -5.32
C VAL A 602 24.59 -6.69 -6.52
N PHE A 603 23.67 -6.40 -7.44
CA PHE A 603 23.61 -7.09 -8.73
C PHE A 603 24.48 -6.33 -9.73
N THR A 604 25.75 -6.71 -9.77
CA THR A 604 26.78 -6.19 -10.69
C THR A 604 26.60 -6.75 -12.11
N GLU A 605 27.29 -6.16 -13.09
CA GLU A 605 27.31 -6.68 -14.46
C GLU A 605 27.85 -8.13 -14.53
N SER A 606 28.88 -8.45 -13.73
CA SER A 606 29.41 -9.82 -13.58
C SER A 606 28.35 -10.79 -13.05
N VAL A 607 27.63 -10.41 -11.98
CA VAL A 607 26.53 -11.19 -11.40
C VAL A 607 25.41 -11.46 -12.42
N VAL A 608 24.95 -10.42 -13.12
CA VAL A 608 23.82 -10.53 -14.05
C VAL A 608 24.20 -11.29 -15.32
N ARG A 609 25.42 -11.11 -15.85
CA ARG A 609 25.92 -11.91 -16.98
C ARG A 609 26.19 -13.36 -16.60
N ALA A 610 26.66 -13.64 -15.38
CA ALA A 610 26.84 -15.02 -14.89
C ALA A 610 25.50 -15.74 -14.66
N LEU A 611 24.46 -15.03 -14.21
CA LEU A 611 23.09 -15.52 -14.20
C LEU A 611 22.61 -15.86 -15.62
N LYS A 612 22.75 -14.94 -16.58
CA LYS A 612 22.38 -15.19 -17.99
C LYS A 612 23.11 -16.43 -18.56
N ALA A 613 24.44 -16.49 -18.42
CA ALA A 613 25.24 -17.61 -18.91
C ALA A 613 24.82 -18.96 -18.30
N SER A 614 24.40 -18.96 -17.02
CA SER A 614 23.88 -20.16 -16.35
C SER A 614 22.56 -20.65 -16.95
N VAL A 615 21.71 -19.73 -17.42
CA VAL A 615 20.41 -20.05 -18.04
C VAL A 615 20.54 -20.43 -19.51
N ASP A 616 21.35 -19.69 -20.27
CA ASP A 616 21.64 -19.98 -21.68
C ASP A 616 22.26 -21.38 -21.85
N ALA A 617 23.15 -21.78 -20.93
CA ALA A 617 23.77 -23.10 -20.91
C ALA A 617 22.77 -24.26 -20.70
N GLY A 618 21.56 -23.97 -20.19
CA GLY A 618 20.48 -24.97 -20.06
C GLY A 618 19.72 -25.23 -21.38
N GLY A 619 19.87 -24.37 -22.40
CA GLY A 619 19.23 -24.55 -23.71
C GLY A 619 18.67 -23.27 -24.34
N LEU A 620 18.47 -23.34 -25.66
CA LEU A 620 18.01 -22.22 -26.48
C LEU A 620 16.63 -21.68 -26.05
N GLY A 621 16.48 -20.36 -26.09
CA GLY A 621 15.21 -19.68 -25.79
C GLY A 621 14.86 -19.56 -24.30
N ARG A 622 15.70 -20.09 -23.40
CA ARG A 622 15.57 -19.87 -21.96
C ARG A 622 15.88 -18.42 -21.60
N ARG A 623 15.29 -17.91 -20.51
CA ARG A 623 15.38 -16.51 -20.08
C ARG A 623 15.65 -16.39 -18.56
N PRO A 624 16.63 -15.59 -18.12
CA PRO A 624 16.93 -15.45 -16.69
C PRO A 624 15.86 -14.64 -15.95
N ILE A 625 15.43 -15.11 -14.78
CA ILE A 625 14.51 -14.40 -13.89
C ILE A 625 15.34 -13.55 -12.92
N LEU A 626 15.13 -12.22 -12.90
CA LEU A 626 15.92 -11.29 -12.08
C LEU A 626 14.99 -10.30 -11.37
N PHE A 627 14.85 -10.46 -10.05
CA PHE A 627 13.92 -9.68 -9.22
C PHE A 627 14.67 -8.81 -8.19
N PRO A 628 15.13 -7.58 -8.51
CA PRO A 628 15.67 -6.63 -7.53
C PRO A 628 14.51 -5.92 -6.80
N LEU A 629 14.06 -6.49 -5.69
CA LEU A 629 12.81 -6.09 -5.01
C LEU A 629 12.99 -5.01 -3.95
N SER A 630 14.24 -4.64 -3.62
CA SER A 630 14.52 -3.67 -2.57
C SER A 630 13.95 -2.26 -2.85
N ASN A 631 13.51 -1.60 -1.78
CA ASN A 631 12.87 -0.29 -1.78
C ASN A 631 13.56 0.68 -0.82
N PRO A 632 13.54 2.01 -1.08
CA PRO A 632 13.10 2.67 -2.32
C PRO A 632 14.10 2.46 -3.49
N LEU A 633 13.90 3.16 -4.61
CA LEU A 633 14.73 3.03 -5.83
C LEU A 633 16.24 3.14 -5.59
N THR A 634 16.66 3.99 -4.64
CA THR A 634 18.08 4.17 -4.22
C THR A 634 18.66 2.97 -3.45
N LYS A 635 17.88 1.90 -3.26
CA LYS A 635 18.25 0.65 -2.59
C LYS A 635 18.06 -0.60 -3.45
N ALA A 636 17.52 -0.47 -4.67
CA ALA A 636 17.31 -1.60 -5.58
C ALA A 636 18.64 -2.20 -6.05
N GLU A 637 18.74 -3.53 -6.09
CA GLU A 637 20.01 -4.23 -6.32
C GLU A 637 20.65 -3.93 -7.69
N CYS A 638 19.85 -3.65 -8.72
CA CYS A 638 20.25 -3.06 -10.01
C CYS A 638 19.08 -2.29 -10.66
N THR A 639 19.35 -1.49 -11.70
CA THR A 639 18.29 -0.82 -12.48
C THR A 639 17.70 -1.71 -13.57
N PHE A 640 16.52 -1.32 -14.08
CA PHE A 640 15.89 -2.01 -15.22
C PHE A 640 16.72 -1.90 -16.51
N GLU A 641 17.30 -0.72 -16.79
CA GLU A 641 18.20 -0.52 -17.93
C GLU A 641 19.43 -1.43 -17.86
N GLN A 642 20.07 -1.52 -16.68
CA GLN A 642 21.18 -2.43 -16.43
C GLN A 642 20.77 -3.89 -16.67
N ALA A 643 19.64 -4.32 -16.11
CA ALA A 643 19.14 -5.68 -16.29
C ALA A 643 18.85 -6.02 -17.77
N VAL A 644 18.30 -5.10 -18.55
CA VAL A 644 18.06 -5.28 -20.00
C VAL A 644 19.39 -5.38 -20.75
N ASN A 645 20.32 -4.44 -20.53
CA ASN A 645 21.59 -4.37 -21.26
C ASN A 645 22.57 -5.50 -20.91
N TRP A 646 22.61 -5.94 -19.65
CA TRP A 646 23.48 -7.03 -19.20
C TRP A 646 22.92 -8.43 -19.52
N THR A 647 21.69 -8.52 -20.03
CA THR A 647 21.08 -9.78 -20.48
C THR A 647 20.70 -9.79 -21.95
N ASP A 648 21.12 -8.77 -22.71
CA ASP A 648 20.83 -8.63 -24.15
C ASP A 648 19.31 -8.68 -24.45
N GLY A 649 18.51 -8.09 -23.56
CA GLY A 649 17.05 -8.09 -23.61
C GLY A 649 16.35 -9.36 -23.12
N THR A 650 17.09 -10.41 -22.76
CA THR A 650 16.49 -11.72 -22.42
C THR A 650 15.87 -11.80 -21.03
N VAL A 651 16.20 -10.90 -20.09
CA VAL A 651 15.70 -10.93 -18.70
C VAL A 651 14.17 -10.95 -18.57
N ILE A 652 13.69 -11.66 -17.55
CA ILE A 652 12.34 -11.49 -16.98
C ILE A 652 12.51 -10.73 -15.66
N PHE A 653 12.26 -9.42 -15.73
CA PHE A 653 12.56 -8.47 -14.66
C PHE A 653 11.30 -8.08 -13.88
N ALA A 654 11.41 -7.96 -12.55
CA ALA A 654 10.44 -7.24 -11.71
C ALA A 654 11.09 -6.62 -10.47
N SER A 655 10.71 -5.39 -10.13
CA SER A 655 11.26 -4.63 -9.00
C SER A 655 10.21 -4.21 -7.98
N GLY A 656 10.62 -3.87 -6.75
CA GLY A 656 9.70 -3.34 -5.73
C GLY A 656 9.28 -1.89 -6.02
N SER A 657 10.24 -1.08 -6.47
CA SER A 657 10.06 0.31 -6.89
C SER A 657 9.80 0.41 -8.41
N PRO A 658 9.07 1.44 -8.88
CA PRO A 658 8.75 1.61 -10.30
C PRO A 658 9.97 2.09 -11.11
N PHE A 659 10.11 1.60 -12.34
CA PHE A 659 11.05 2.10 -13.35
C PHE A 659 10.29 2.64 -14.57
N SER A 660 10.96 3.46 -15.38
CA SER A 660 10.49 3.85 -16.71
C SER A 660 10.69 2.73 -17.74
N ASN A 661 9.87 2.72 -18.79
CA ASN A 661 10.11 1.90 -19.98
C ASN A 661 11.49 2.20 -20.57
N TYR A 662 12.19 1.19 -21.07
CA TYR A 662 13.52 1.34 -21.67
C TYR A 662 13.47 0.98 -23.15
N THR A 663 14.16 1.75 -24.01
CA THR A 663 14.10 1.54 -25.48
C THR A 663 15.49 1.45 -26.09
N VAL A 664 15.80 0.28 -26.64
CA VAL A 664 17.08 0.00 -27.30
C VAL A 664 16.95 0.20 -28.81
N LYS A 665 17.92 0.86 -29.44
CA LYS A 665 18.00 0.98 -30.91
C LYS A 665 18.66 -0.26 -31.51
N ALA A 666 17.85 -1.28 -31.84
CA ALA A 666 18.31 -2.52 -32.45
C ALA A 666 18.20 -2.45 -33.98
N GLY A 667 19.15 -1.78 -34.63
CA GLY A 667 19.07 -1.47 -36.06
C GLY A 667 17.97 -0.46 -36.37
N ASP A 668 17.27 -0.64 -37.50
CA ASP A 668 16.24 0.28 -38.00
C ASP A 668 14.94 0.30 -37.17
N HIS A 669 14.80 -0.59 -36.19
CA HIS A 669 13.59 -0.73 -35.38
C HIS A 669 13.90 -0.60 -33.87
N PRO A 670 13.35 0.40 -33.16
CA PRO A 670 13.53 0.52 -31.72
C PRO A 670 12.70 -0.54 -30.98
N VAL A 671 13.33 -1.22 -30.03
CA VAL A 671 12.67 -2.24 -29.17
C VAL A 671 12.45 -1.65 -27.79
N THR A 672 11.19 -1.48 -27.39
CA THR A 672 10.82 -1.00 -26.05
C THR A 672 10.52 -2.16 -25.10
N TYR A 673 11.25 -2.22 -23.99
CA TYR A 673 11.06 -3.12 -22.88
C TYR A 673 10.26 -2.43 -21.76
N TYR A 674 9.38 -3.20 -21.11
CA TYR A 674 8.47 -2.73 -20.07
C TYR A 674 8.86 -3.33 -18.71
N PRO A 675 9.10 -2.52 -17.67
CA PRO A 675 9.41 -3.04 -16.34
C PRO A 675 8.14 -3.55 -15.65
N ASN A 676 8.28 -4.64 -14.91
CA ASN A 676 7.25 -5.10 -13.98
C ASN A 676 7.52 -4.54 -12.59
N GLN A 677 6.46 -4.33 -11.80
CA GLN A 677 6.58 -3.93 -10.40
C GLN A 677 5.90 -4.95 -9.47
N GLY A 678 6.71 -5.71 -8.73
CA GLY A 678 6.25 -6.64 -7.69
C GLY A 678 6.01 -5.89 -6.39
N ASN A 679 4.86 -5.23 -6.27
CA ASN A 679 4.49 -4.42 -5.11
C ASN A 679 3.20 -4.92 -4.46
N ASN A 680 3.19 -5.03 -3.13
CA ASN A 680 2.14 -5.69 -2.33
C ASN A 680 0.73 -5.11 -2.55
N VAL A 681 0.59 -3.90 -3.11
CA VAL A 681 -0.70 -3.31 -3.53
C VAL A 681 -1.51 -4.18 -4.51
N TYR A 682 -0.87 -5.14 -5.20
CA TYR A 682 -1.57 -6.12 -6.03
C TYR A 682 -2.19 -7.30 -5.26
N VAL A 683 -1.92 -7.45 -3.96
CA VAL A 683 -2.44 -8.57 -3.13
C VAL A 683 -3.13 -8.12 -1.85
N PHE A 684 -2.57 -7.22 -1.05
CA PHE A 684 -3.15 -6.88 0.27
C PHE A 684 -4.58 -6.31 0.18
N PRO A 685 -4.92 -5.43 -0.77
CA PRO A 685 -6.27 -4.90 -0.88
C PRO A 685 -7.31 -6.00 -1.11
N GLY A 686 -6.99 -6.97 -1.98
CA GLY A 686 -7.82 -8.12 -2.27
C GLY A 686 -7.84 -9.18 -1.17
N ILE A 687 -6.74 -9.38 -0.43
CA ILE A 687 -6.70 -10.27 0.76
C ILE A 687 -7.68 -9.75 1.82
N GLY A 688 -7.57 -8.47 2.20
CA GLY A 688 -8.46 -7.87 3.20
C GLY A 688 -9.92 -7.84 2.75
N LEU A 689 -10.20 -7.35 1.53
CA LEU A 689 -11.56 -7.33 0.97
C LEU A 689 -12.16 -8.74 0.90
N GLY A 690 -11.39 -9.74 0.46
CA GLY A 690 -11.84 -11.12 0.36
C GLY A 690 -12.12 -11.75 1.74
N ALA A 691 -11.30 -11.47 2.75
CA ALA A 691 -11.52 -11.92 4.11
C ALA A 691 -12.78 -11.28 4.75
N ILE A 692 -12.99 -9.98 4.54
CA ILE A 692 -14.16 -9.24 5.04
C ILE A 692 -15.44 -9.75 4.38
N LEU A 693 -15.49 -9.79 3.04
CA LEU A 693 -16.68 -10.19 2.30
C LEU A 693 -17.04 -11.67 2.51
N ALA A 694 -16.07 -12.56 2.74
CA ALA A 694 -16.32 -13.94 3.14
C ALA A 694 -16.73 -14.09 4.62
N LYS A 695 -16.69 -13.00 5.40
CA LYS A 695 -16.81 -13.01 6.87
C LYS A 695 -15.89 -14.07 7.50
N ALA A 696 -14.62 -14.07 7.10
CA ALA A 696 -13.65 -15.09 7.50
C ALA A 696 -13.37 -15.03 9.01
N SER A 697 -13.31 -16.19 9.66
CA SER A 697 -12.96 -16.33 11.09
C SER A 697 -11.47 -16.14 11.36
N ARG A 698 -10.61 -16.48 10.40
CA ARG A 698 -9.15 -16.19 10.36
C ARG A 698 -8.66 -16.13 8.91
N VAL A 699 -7.43 -15.66 8.68
CA VAL A 699 -6.78 -15.67 7.36
C VAL A 699 -5.86 -16.89 7.27
N THR A 700 -6.02 -17.74 6.26
CA THR A 700 -5.25 -18.99 6.10
C THR A 700 -4.09 -18.82 5.11
N ASP A 701 -3.04 -19.66 5.20
CA ASP A 701 -2.00 -19.67 4.16
C ASP A 701 -2.56 -20.05 2.79
N ASN A 702 -3.62 -20.86 2.73
CA ASN A 702 -4.26 -21.22 1.47
C ASN A 702 -5.03 -20.03 0.85
N MET A 703 -5.55 -19.09 1.65
CA MET A 703 -6.02 -17.77 1.18
C MET A 703 -4.86 -16.93 0.64
N ILE A 704 -3.71 -16.88 1.32
CA ILE A 704 -2.50 -16.16 0.87
C ILE A 704 -1.96 -16.76 -0.45
N TYR A 705 -1.82 -18.08 -0.56
CA TYR A 705 -1.43 -18.75 -1.80
C TYR A 705 -2.41 -18.48 -2.94
N THR A 706 -3.71 -18.52 -2.62
CA THR A 706 -4.76 -18.27 -3.61
C THR A 706 -4.72 -16.82 -4.12
N SER A 707 -4.36 -15.84 -3.29
CA SER A 707 -4.19 -14.45 -3.73
C SER A 707 -3.04 -14.31 -4.75
N ALA A 708 -1.91 -14.98 -4.51
CA ALA A 708 -0.78 -15.03 -5.43
C ALA A 708 -1.13 -15.68 -6.78
N ALA A 709 -1.83 -16.81 -6.73
CA ALA A 709 -2.27 -17.52 -7.93
C ALA A 709 -3.33 -16.73 -8.73
N ALA A 710 -4.24 -16.01 -8.04
CA ALA A 710 -5.23 -15.15 -8.66
C ALA A 710 -4.60 -13.93 -9.33
N LEU A 711 -3.59 -13.31 -8.70
CA LEU A 711 -2.80 -12.23 -9.29
C LEU A 711 -2.10 -12.68 -10.58
N ALA A 712 -1.42 -13.83 -10.56
CA ALA A 712 -0.79 -14.41 -11.74
C ALA A 712 -1.78 -14.70 -12.89
N GLY A 713 -3.05 -14.95 -12.57
CA GLY A 713 -4.14 -15.16 -13.53
C GLY A 713 -4.88 -13.90 -13.98
N SER A 714 -4.51 -12.70 -13.50
CA SER A 714 -5.29 -11.46 -13.71
C SER A 714 -4.81 -10.56 -14.88
N LEU A 715 -3.73 -10.96 -15.56
CA LEU A 715 -3.20 -10.23 -16.73
C LEU A 715 -4.15 -10.32 -17.93
N ASN A 716 -4.25 -9.24 -18.70
CA ASN A 716 -4.99 -9.24 -19.97
C ASN A 716 -4.08 -9.57 -21.17
N ALA A 717 -4.67 -9.75 -22.35
CA ALA A 717 -3.94 -10.14 -23.57
C ALA A 717 -2.87 -9.13 -24.02
N ASP A 718 -3.05 -7.83 -23.77
CA ASP A 718 -2.07 -6.77 -24.08
C ASP A 718 -0.84 -6.85 -23.16
N GLU A 719 -1.08 -7.17 -21.88
CA GLU A 719 -0.02 -7.32 -20.87
C GLU A 719 0.78 -8.61 -21.08
N ILE A 720 0.09 -9.72 -21.39
CA ILE A 720 0.72 -10.99 -21.78
C ILE A 720 1.54 -10.81 -23.06
N HIS A 721 1.02 -10.11 -24.07
CA HIS A 721 1.75 -9.83 -25.31
C HIS A 721 3.02 -8.99 -25.08
N LYS A 722 3.00 -8.08 -24.11
CA LYS A 722 4.16 -7.27 -23.68
C LYS A 722 5.14 -8.02 -22.78
N GLY A 723 4.88 -9.31 -22.46
CA GLY A 723 5.74 -10.12 -21.61
C GLY A 723 5.74 -9.69 -20.14
N LEU A 724 4.66 -9.04 -19.67
CA LEU A 724 4.49 -8.70 -18.27
C LEU A 724 4.13 -9.94 -17.43
N ILE A 725 4.42 -9.88 -16.14
CA ILE A 725 4.09 -10.90 -15.12
C ILE A 725 3.22 -10.35 -13.99
N TYR A 726 2.85 -9.07 -14.06
CA TYR A 726 1.79 -8.45 -13.27
C TYR A 726 0.89 -7.61 -14.19
N PRO A 727 -0.36 -7.31 -13.79
CA PRO A 727 -1.17 -6.28 -14.42
C PRO A 727 -0.48 -4.91 -14.41
N ARG A 728 -0.95 -3.99 -15.24
CA ARG A 728 -0.57 -2.57 -15.12
C ARG A 728 -1.22 -1.93 -13.88
N ILE A 729 -0.58 -0.90 -13.32
CA ILE A 729 -1.05 -0.25 -12.08
C ILE A 729 -2.43 0.41 -12.27
N GLU A 730 -2.74 0.87 -13.49
CA GLU A 730 -4.05 1.38 -13.86
C GLU A 730 -5.18 0.31 -13.76
N ARG A 731 -4.83 -0.99 -13.74
CA ARG A 731 -5.75 -2.13 -13.51
C ARG A 731 -5.65 -2.72 -12.10
N VAL A 732 -4.91 -2.12 -11.17
CA VAL A 732 -4.70 -2.69 -9.82
C VAL A 732 -6.03 -2.95 -9.08
N ARG A 733 -7.06 -2.11 -9.33
CA ARG A 733 -8.40 -2.31 -8.76
C ARG A 733 -9.14 -3.49 -9.38
N GLU A 734 -9.02 -3.70 -10.69
CA GLU A 734 -9.59 -4.87 -11.38
C GLU A 734 -8.93 -6.18 -10.90
N ALA A 735 -7.60 -6.16 -10.75
CA ALA A 735 -6.83 -7.29 -10.24
C ALA A 735 -7.22 -7.66 -8.81
N ASN A 736 -7.35 -6.69 -7.91
CA ASN A 736 -7.75 -6.95 -6.52
C ASN A 736 -9.19 -7.46 -6.37
N ILE A 737 -10.11 -7.13 -7.29
CA ILE A 737 -11.45 -7.74 -7.32
C ILE A 737 -11.37 -9.24 -7.69
N ILE A 738 -10.44 -9.62 -8.58
CA ILE A 738 -10.16 -11.03 -8.91
C ILE A 738 -9.51 -11.74 -7.71
N VAL A 739 -8.52 -11.11 -7.07
CA VAL A 739 -7.87 -11.63 -5.85
C VAL A 739 -8.90 -11.84 -4.74
N ALA A 740 -9.74 -10.85 -4.44
CA ALA A 740 -10.77 -10.94 -3.41
C ALA A 740 -11.74 -12.09 -3.67
N ARG A 741 -12.17 -12.28 -4.93
CA ARG A 741 -13.03 -13.42 -5.31
C ARG A 741 -12.39 -14.77 -5.00
N GLU A 742 -11.14 -14.98 -5.39
CA GLU A 742 -10.47 -16.26 -5.16
C GLU A 742 -10.13 -16.46 -3.67
N VAL A 743 -9.80 -15.39 -2.94
CA VAL A 743 -9.63 -15.39 -1.47
C VAL A 743 -10.95 -15.76 -0.77
N MET A 744 -12.11 -15.23 -1.20
CA MET A 744 -13.41 -15.64 -0.68
C MET A 744 -13.68 -17.14 -0.90
N LYS A 745 -13.42 -17.64 -2.11
CA LYS A 745 -13.54 -19.08 -2.43
C LYS A 745 -12.59 -19.93 -1.59
N ALA A 746 -11.38 -19.46 -1.29
CA ALA A 746 -10.45 -20.13 -0.38
C ALA A 746 -11.00 -20.18 1.04
N ALA A 747 -11.51 -19.05 1.56
CA ALA A 747 -12.13 -18.99 2.89
C ALA A 747 -13.29 -19.99 3.06
N ARG A 748 -14.10 -20.26 2.02
CA ARG A 748 -15.10 -21.34 2.07
C ARG A 748 -14.46 -22.73 2.06
N ARG A 749 -13.53 -23.01 1.13
CA ARG A 749 -12.85 -24.31 1.02
C ARG A 749 -12.11 -24.71 2.31
N ASP A 750 -11.58 -23.73 3.02
CA ASP A 750 -10.84 -23.93 4.27
C ASP A 750 -11.76 -23.99 5.51
N GLY A 751 -13.08 -23.85 5.34
CA GLY A 751 -14.06 -23.87 6.42
C GLY A 751 -14.01 -22.66 7.35
N VAL A 752 -13.51 -21.51 6.88
CA VAL A 752 -13.38 -20.28 7.69
C VAL A 752 -14.36 -19.17 7.33
N SER A 753 -15.05 -19.24 6.18
CA SER A 753 -16.15 -18.33 5.84
C SER A 753 -17.37 -18.57 6.74
N THR A 754 -18.07 -17.48 7.12
CA THR A 754 -19.33 -17.54 7.90
C THR A 754 -20.54 -16.99 7.12
N LEU A 755 -20.47 -17.01 5.78
CA LEU A 755 -21.63 -16.74 4.92
C LEU A 755 -22.56 -17.97 4.85
N PRO A 756 -23.88 -17.78 4.60
CA PRO A 756 -24.81 -18.89 4.41
C PRO A 756 -24.48 -19.74 3.17
N GLU A 757 -24.65 -21.06 3.28
CA GLU A 757 -24.45 -21.99 2.16
C GLU A 757 -25.43 -21.76 0.99
N GLU A 758 -26.60 -21.16 1.23
CA GLU A 758 -27.56 -20.77 0.18
C GLU A 758 -26.98 -19.71 -0.78
N GLN A 759 -26.33 -18.69 -0.21
CA GLN A 759 -25.64 -17.62 -0.97
C GLN A 759 -24.43 -18.20 -1.74
N TRP A 760 -23.74 -19.16 -1.14
CA TRP A 760 -22.65 -19.87 -1.79
C TRP A 760 -23.10 -20.77 -2.95
N ALA A 761 -24.25 -21.43 -2.83
CA ALA A 761 -24.82 -22.28 -3.87
C ALA A 761 -25.23 -21.48 -5.11
N GLU A 762 -25.79 -20.27 -4.94
CA GLU A 762 -26.04 -19.34 -6.05
C GLU A 762 -24.76 -19.05 -6.84
N TRP A 763 -23.65 -18.76 -6.15
CA TRP A 763 -22.37 -18.49 -6.80
C TRP A 763 -21.70 -19.72 -7.43
N GLU A 764 -22.11 -20.94 -7.06
CA GLU A 764 -21.69 -22.17 -7.75
C GLU A 764 -22.53 -22.48 -8.99
N GLU A 765 -23.83 -22.17 -8.99
CA GLU A 765 -24.69 -22.29 -10.18
C GLU A 765 -24.31 -21.25 -11.25
N TRP A 766 -24.18 -19.98 -10.86
CA TRP A 766 -23.95 -18.85 -11.78
C TRP A 766 -22.46 -18.51 -11.98
N GLY A 767 -21.59 -19.06 -11.14
CA GLY A 767 -20.13 -18.98 -11.25
C GLY A 767 -19.53 -17.60 -10.96
N ASP A 768 -18.26 -17.45 -11.34
CA ASP A 768 -17.45 -16.25 -11.14
C ASP A 768 -18.13 -14.90 -11.48
N PRO A 769 -18.97 -14.77 -12.54
CA PRO A 769 -19.67 -13.52 -12.82
C PRO A 769 -20.63 -13.08 -11.69
N ALA A 770 -21.32 -14.02 -11.02
CA ALA A 770 -22.25 -13.69 -9.94
C ALA A 770 -21.51 -13.24 -8.67
N LEU A 771 -20.45 -13.94 -8.28
CA LEU A 771 -19.61 -13.53 -7.15
C LEU A 771 -18.83 -12.23 -7.44
N THR A 772 -18.31 -12.05 -8.66
CA THR A 772 -17.72 -10.75 -9.06
C THR A 772 -18.76 -9.62 -9.09
N LYS A 773 -20.03 -9.90 -9.43
CA LYS A 773 -21.12 -8.91 -9.33
C LYS A 773 -21.36 -8.54 -7.85
N TYR A 774 -21.54 -9.52 -6.96
CA TYR A 774 -21.71 -9.28 -5.52
C TYR A 774 -20.58 -8.43 -4.95
N ILE A 775 -19.32 -8.77 -5.23
CA ILE A 775 -18.16 -7.97 -4.78
C ILE A 775 -18.25 -6.53 -5.33
N LYS A 776 -18.59 -6.35 -6.61
CA LYS A 776 -18.76 -5.02 -7.23
C LYS A 776 -19.91 -4.20 -6.63
N GLU A 777 -20.94 -4.84 -6.09
CA GLU A 777 -22.05 -4.19 -5.39
C GLU A 777 -21.71 -3.81 -3.93
N HIS A 778 -20.60 -4.32 -3.38
CA HIS A 778 -20.16 -4.09 -2.00
C HIS A 778 -18.87 -3.25 -1.89
N VAL A 779 -18.32 -2.74 -3.00
CA VAL A 779 -17.13 -1.87 -2.97
C VAL A 779 -17.48 -0.40 -3.19
N TYR A 780 -16.88 0.45 -2.35
CA TYR A 780 -16.99 1.91 -2.41
C TYR A 780 -16.43 2.46 -3.73
N ASP A 781 -17.31 3.08 -4.53
CA ASP A 781 -16.96 3.93 -5.67
C ASP A 781 -17.32 5.39 -5.32
N PRO A 782 -16.39 6.36 -5.38
CA PRO A 782 -16.67 7.74 -5.00
C PRO A 782 -17.61 8.43 -6.01
N VAL A 783 -18.89 8.49 -5.66
CA VAL A 783 -19.99 9.05 -6.48
C VAL A 783 -20.56 10.30 -5.83
N PHE A 784 -20.50 11.40 -6.56
CA PHE A 784 -20.93 12.74 -6.14
C PHE A 784 -22.45 12.92 -6.29
#